data_AF-A0A2G8JYC5-F1
#
_entry.id   AF-A0A2G8JYC5-F1
#
_cell.length_a   1.000
_cell.length_b   1.000
_cell.length_c   1.000
_cell.angle_alpha   90.00
_cell.angle_beta   90.00
_cell.angle_gamma   90.00
#
_symmetry.space_group_name_H-M   'P 1'
#
loop_
_entity.id
_entity.type
_entity.pdbx_description
1 polymer ?
#
loop_
_entity_poly.entity_id
_entity_poly.type
_entity_poly.pdbx_seq_one_letter_code
_entity_poly.pdbx_strand_id
1 'polypeptide(L)'
;MDPVICWKRPSSVDTTLCILCQERGGKLSKPGTQGMNTLTKATATRRKSKNDNFREVTDRLTGLLNSEPIPALTWHMKCYRPYTDSTKLKRLEPICSSSKSADDEASSSTPSQTWSSKRRSSVAPINWKLCMFCQKFTQQRLRSIMSLELSQSILTDAKFHQTMGIHLSGINDLIAAEGQYHLECLGYFRRSVAKTRSSAGTEFSDVPMEYRTKICSRGHVLCLDDVWNRYMTIAEESNIPIPKSFISRRANFTTKLRSKVEDVITFVVSEGPRSETRTVLLPIKYTGSVMYICQSTAEAKDDDLLTIPPYVPEDDTFISLVHVALKIRGDLMAKEGHKGLSVSEEDSLECIPDSLYLFLNLVFNGTTQLENENIGEGERENTMKQSILSTAQDIVYVASGGKKWTPKHIGLASTLHQATRSKVLVDLFHKAGHTLSYKQVLQLDTALAESTLKSMDPQTGAVMPPNIMQDRFMHFTADNIDILDETLDGKNTFHATQMAVWQRGPSNDVRLNDITRSSTSSQTLKVPDAMDTLIPVSKPVQKTETVLPECCEQDIVLEQSECATRCAREAFATDLTFNILRQRGTVTSSWTVFNEKISSQSQPMTSVGYMPIIQAPAHEYDTLNTVVRRCFQVSAHAGQEFTVLTVDQALYCKLMELKWAHPEEYKNLIPRLGGLHISMNFLNVIGTHMEGSGLAEVWIEAGIFGQNTAQQAMNGKSYKATRAHKLTVQALWRLLGPSILHHIDATDKQMYGDISQADTQDLIGILNSQSFGRIMENFEENRREENVNFDFWWKYIKMVETLLMFTRAQRDGVWDLHLFAFREMLTYFLRYDHYNYGRWGPVYLAEMSQLPADVLTEFQRGKFVVKGSNRRFNQVDPDQAQEWLNGTGKRGGGIVGITKTSSALTRWALSYNLRSHIALETRRMYHMSHTDRHCRNEEMPSRQEKDNTDEQSLVSVFQRFKVFDPTVQPTALQSIVTKDLADEQIQDSLLNAQTYGKQQLQEFVKDRLVIDLNKSSPNKSLYDPITKNNAPTFETLYEVKISGSDKDKTKILKTDRNILQRLIIAYAGGRKVDLDTVLKHELMPVPLALANVNGTLRTGNKAILADVITAEVECPANIDFNKSTACLVIDGQVRVIAVGKPTNAKTFGDLADEFTKSIYNRVLTIVE
;
A
#
# COMPACT_ATOMS: atom_id res chain seq x y z
N MET A 1 24.15 10.96 -10.46
CA MET A 1 25.22 10.02 -10.08
C MET A 1 24.56 8.68 -9.77
N ASP A 2 24.60 7.76 -10.74
CA ASP A 2 24.41 6.33 -10.49
C ASP A 2 25.78 5.71 -10.18
N PRO A 3 25.90 4.79 -9.20
CA PRO A 3 27.08 3.97 -9.08
C PRO A 3 26.96 2.75 -10.00
N VAL A 4 27.52 2.91 -11.20
CA VAL A 4 28.38 1.97 -11.92
C VAL A 4 28.09 0.47 -11.69
N ILE A 5 27.25 -0.10 -12.56
CA ILE A 5 27.46 -1.48 -13.03
C ILE A 5 28.39 -1.39 -14.23
N CYS A 6 29.61 -1.88 -14.06
CA CYS A 6 30.64 -1.92 -15.10
C CYS A 6 30.18 -2.86 -16.24
N TRP A 7 29.68 -2.28 -17.33
CA TRP A 7 29.55 -2.99 -18.60
C TRP A 7 30.98 -3.27 -19.08
N LYS A 8 31.40 -4.54 -19.08
CA LYS A 8 32.62 -4.94 -19.81
C LYS A 8 32.49 -4.42 -21.23
N ARG A 9 33.37 -3.48 -21.61
CA ARG A 9 33.49 -2.98 -22.99
C ARG A 9 33.59 -4.17 -23.95
N PRO A 10 32.89 -4.18 -25.09
CA PRO A 10 33.14 -5.19 -26.11
C PRO A 10 34.58 -5.03 -26.58
N SER A 11 35.37 -6.09 -26.44
CA SER A 11 36.73 -6.17 -26.99
C SER A 11 36.69 -5.78 -28.47
N SER A 12 37.61 -4.91 -28.89
CA SER A 12 37.75 -4.50 -30.29
C SER A 12 37.89 -5.74 -31.17
N VAL A 13 36.93 -5.95 -32.08
CA VAL A 13 36.91 -7.13 -32.94
C VAL A 13 37.89 -6.92 -34.10
N ASP A 14 38.89 -7.80 -34.22
CA ASP A 14 39.84 -7.77 -35.32
C ASP A 14 39.29 -8.60 -36.49
N THR A 15 38.97 -7.92 -37.59
CA THR A 15 38.43 -8.53 -38.82
C THR A 15 39.50 -9.23 -39.66
N THR A 16 40.78 -9.08 -39.32
CA THR A 16 41.91 -9.80 -39.93
C THR A 16 42.13 -11.19 -39.32
N LEU A 17 41.42 -11.51 -38.22
CA LEU A 17 41.43 -12.81 -37.54
C LEU A 17 40.13 -13.59 -37.79
N CYS A 18 40.10 -14.86 -37.39
CA CYS A 18 38.89 -15.67 -37.50
C CYS A 18 37.74 -15.04 -36.70
N ILE A 19 36.64 -14.69 -37.35
CA ILE A 19 35.54 -13.97 -36.69
C ILE A 19 34.84 -14.78 -35.58
N LEU A 20 34.94 -16.12 -35.65
CA LEU A 20 34.30 -17.04 -34.72
C LEU A 20 35.12 -17.32 -33.45
N CYS A 21 36.45 -17.22 -33.49
CA CYS A 21 37.32 -17.52 -32.34
C CYS A 21 38.35 -16.43 -31.99
N GLN A 22 38.54 -15.42 -32.86
CA GLN A 22 39.50 -14.31 -32.71
C GLN A 22 40.97 -14.74 -32.52
N GLU A 23 41.34 -15.90 -33.07
CA GLU A 23 42.72 -16.42 -33.04
C GLU A 23 43.35 -16.45 -34.44
N ARG A 24 44.69 -16.37 -34.50
CA ARG A 24 45.51 -16.34 -35.73
C ARG A 24 45.96 -17.73 -36.23
N GLY A 25 45.40 -18.80 -35.66
CA GLY A 25 45.85 -20.19 -35.86
C GLY A 25 45.11 -20.99 -36.95
N GLY A 26 45.46 -20.75 -38.22
CA GLY A 26 45.04 -21.60 -39.35
C GLY A 26 44.73 -20.84 -40.66
N LYS A 27 44.52 -21.56 -41.76
CA LYS A 27 44.15 -20.96 -43.06
C LYS A 27 42.74 -20.35 -42.98
N LEU A 28 42.65 -19.02 -43.06
CA LEU A 28 41.40 -18.29 -43.08
C LEU A 28 40.73 -18.40 -44.46
N SER A 29 39.45 -18.74 -44.46
CA SER A 29 38.65 -18.86 -45.68
C SER A 29 37.89 -17.57 -45.95
N LYS A 30 37.94 -17.11 -47.20
CA LYS A 30 37.16 -15.95 -47.65
C LYS A 30 35.71 -16.37 -47.96
N PRO A 31 34.71 -15.56 -47.60
CA PRO A 31 33.31 -15.87 -47.76
C PRO A 31 32.91 -15.88 -49.24
N GLY A 32 32.25 -16.96 -49.68
CA GLY A 32 31.38 -16.92 -50.86
C GLY A 32 29.95 -16.53 -50.47
N THR A 33 29.12 -16.13 -51.44
CA THR A 33 27.73 -15.67 -51.23
C THR A 33 26.89 -16.69 -50.45
N GLN A 34 27.05 -17.97 -50.75
CA GLN A 34 26.36 -19.07 -50.07
C GLN A 34 26.87 -19.29 -48.63
N GLY A 35 28.17 -19.05 -48.40
CA GLY A 35 28.81 -19.17 -47.08
C GLY A 35 28.32 -18.09 -46.11
N MET A 36 28.16 -16.85 -46.60
CA MET A 36 27.60 -15.74 -45.81
C MET A 36 26.12 -15.96 -45.50
N ASN A 37 25.30 -16.35 -46.48
CA ASN A 37 23.87 -16.61 -46.24
C ASN A 37 23.66 -17.70 -45.16
N THR A 38 24.50 -18.73 -45.16
CA THR A 38 24.43 -19.81 -44.17
C THR A 38 24.85 -19.32 -42.78
N LEU A 39 25.88 -18.45 -42.70
CA LEU A 39 26.32 -17.85 -41.44
C LEU A 39 25.27 -16.92 -40.84
N THR A 40 24.63 -16.10 -41.68
CA THR A 40 23.55 -15.19 -41.27
C THR A 40 22.35 -15.97 -40.75
N LYS A 41 21.94 -17.03 -41.47
CA LYS A 41 20.82 -17.90 -41.06
C LYS A 41 21.11 -18.62 -39.73
N ALA A 42 22.32 -19.17 -39.59
CA ALA A 42 22.75 -19.83 -38.35
C ALA A 42 22.78 -18.87 -37.15
N THR A 43 23.27 -17.65 -37.34
CA THR A 43 23.33 -16.62 -36.30
C THR A 43 21.93 -16.19 -35.87
N ALA A 44 21.00 -16.01 -36.81
CA ALA A 44 19.60 -15.69 -36.52
C ALA A 44 18.88 -16.82 -35.75
N THR A 45 19.06 -18.08 -36.16
CA THR A 45 18.46 -19.24 -35.47
C THR A 45 19.02 -19.42 -34.05
N ARG A 46 20.33 -19.22 -33.86
CA ARG A 46 20.97 -19.32 -32.52
C ARG A 46 20.60 -18.15 -31.60
N ARG A 47 20.41 -16.95 -32.15
CA ARG A 47 19.90 -15.79 -31.39
C ARG A 47 18.45 -16.01 -30.93
N LYS A 48 17.58 -16.54 -31.81
CA LYS A 48 16.19 -16.88 -31.46
C LYS A 48 16.08 -17.97 -30.38
N SER A 49 16.97 -18.96 -30.41
CA SER A 49 16.97 -20.11 -29.49
C SER A 49 17.77 -19.88 -28.19
N LYS A 50 18.35 -18.69 -27.97
CA LYS A 50 19.16 -18.33 -26.79
C LYS A 50 20.21 -19.39 -26.41
N ASN A 51 21.00 -19.84 -27.39
CA ASN A 51 21.99 -20.89 -27.17
C ASN A 51 23.23 -20.38 -26.40
N ASP A 52 23.40 -20.82 -25.15
CA ASP A 52 24.49 -20.36 -24.28
C ASP A 52 25.90 -20.74 -24.76
N ASN A 53 26.06 -21.89 -25.44
CA ASN A 53 27.37 -22.41 -25.86
C ASN A 53 28.06 -21.57 -26.95
N PHE A 54 27.33 -20.71 -27.65
CA PHE A 54 27.87 -19.83 -28.70
C PHE A 54 27.46 -18.37 -28.51
N ARG A 55 27.07 -17.97 -27.30
CA ARG A 55 26.50 -16.66 -27.00
C ARG A 55 27.41 -15.50 -27.41
N GLU A 56 28.67 -15.54 -26.99
CA GLU A 56 29.66 -14.50 -27.31
C GLU A 56 29.93 -14.37 -28.82
N VAL A 57 29.95 -15.50 -29.54
CA VAL A 57 30.13 -15.55 -31.00
C VAL A 57 28.90 -15.03 -31.75
N THR A 58 27.71 -15.35 -31.22
CA THR A 58 26.42 -14.94 -31.80
C THR A 58 26.21 -13.44 -31.63
N ASP A 59 26.51 -12.89 -30.45
CA ASP A 59 26.40 -11.45 -30.17
C ASP A 59 27.39 -10.64 -31.05
N ARG A 60 28.62 -11.14 -31.20
CA ARG A 60 29.65 -10.54 -32.08
C ARG A 60 29.24 -10.53 -33.55
N LEU A 61 28.75 -11.65 -34.08
CA LEU A 61 28.31 -11.75 -35.48
C LEU A 61 27.06 -10.94 -35.76
N THR A 62 26.15 -10.81 -34.79
CA THR A 62 24.93 -10.03 -34.97
C THR A 62 25.20 -8.54 -35.10
N GLY A 63 26.19 -8.00 -34.38
CA GLY A 63 26.62 -6.61 -34.54
C GLY A 63 27.25 -6.33 -35.91
N LEU A 64 28.06 -7.26 -36.43
CA LEU A 64 28.80 -7.09 -37.70
C LEU A 64 27.98 -7.40 -38.96
N LEU A 65 26.95 -8.25 -38.86
CA LEU A 65 26.05 -8.55 -39.98
C LEU A 65 24.99 -7.45 -40.19
N ASN A 66 24.83 -6.55 -39.21
CA ASN A 66 23.89 -5.42 -39.27
C ASN A 66 24.57 -4.08 -39.61
N SER A 67 25.89 -4.03 -39.85
CA SER A 67 26.61 -2.81 -40.23
C SER A 67 26.66 -2.61 -41.75
N GLU A 68 26.52 -1.38 -42.24
CA GLU A 68 26.65 -1.04 -43.67
C GLU A 68 27.89 -0.17 -43.97
N PRO A 69 28.81 -0.59 -44.87
CA PRO A 69 28.86 -1.89 -45.55
C PRO A 69 29.33 -3.02 -44.63
N ILE A 70 28.86 -4.25 -44.87
CA ILE A 70 29.27 -5.43 -44.08
C ILE A 70 30.79 -5.66 -44.30
N PRO A 71 31.62 -5.67 -43.24
CA PRO A 71 33.07 -5.85 -43.38
C PRO A 71 33.40 -7.25 -43.91
N ALA A 72 34.53 -7.39 -44.62
CA ALA A 72 34.97 -8.65 -45.20
C ALA A 72 35.35 -9.68 -44.11
N LEU A 73 34.39 -10.51 -43.71
CA LEU A 73 34.57 -11.48 -42.64
C LEU A 73 35.44 -12.65 -43.11
N THR A 74 36.36 -13.15 -42.27
CA THR A 74 37.09 -14.39 -42.56
C THR A 74 37.02 -15.34 -41.36
N TRP A 75 37.06 -16.66 -41.62
CA TRP A 75 36.93 -17.67 -40.57
C TRP A 75 37.75 -18.92 -40.84
N HIS A 76 38.03 -19.69 -39.78
CA HIS A 76 38.50 -21.05 -39.90
C HIS A 76 37.36 -21.99 -40.28
N MET A 77 37.56 -22.87 -41.24
CA MET A 77 36.55 -23.89 -41.59
C MET A 77 36.21 -24.82 -40.42
N LYS A 78 37.18 -25.10 -39.54
CA LYS A 78 36.98 -25.84 -38.29
C LYS A 78 36.06 -25.13 -37.29
N CYS A 79 35.98 -23.80 -37.32
CA CYS A 79 35.07 -23.01 -36.47
C CYS A 79 33.71 -22.78 -37.15
N TYR A 80 33.71 -22.61 -38.47
CA TYR A 80 32.50 -22.38 -39.25
C TYR A 80 31.56 -23.58 -39.27
N ARG A 81 32.08 -24.78 -39.57
CA ARG A 81 31.26 -26.00 -39.70
C ARG A 81 30.43 -26.33 -38.44
N PRO A 82 30.99 -26.31 -37.21
CA PRO A 82 30.20 -26.58 -36.00
C PRO A 82 29.15 -25.50 -35.70
N TYR A 83 29.44 -24.24 -36.05
CA TYR A 83 28.55 -23.11 -35.80
C TYR A 83 27.35 -23.12 -36.77
N THR A 84 27.59 -23.42 -38.04
CA THR A 84 26.57 -23.45 -39.12
C THR A 84 25.95 -24.83 -39.39
N ASP A 85 26.30 -25.83 -38.58
CA ASP A 85 25.79 -27.21 -38.69
C ASP A 85 24.26 -27.27 -38.66
N SER A 86 23.66 -27.64 -39.79
CA SER A 86 22.20 -27.67 -39.99
C SER A 86 21.49 -28.70 -39.10
N THR A 87 22.16 -29.80 -38.76
CA THR A 87 21.65 -30.84 -37.84
C THR A 87 21.59 -30.33 -36.41
N LYS A 88 22.60 -29.57 -35.97
CA LYS A 88 22.59 -28.94 -34.63
C LYS A 88 21.62 -27.77 -34.54
N LEU A 89 21.43 -27.02 -35.63
CA LEU A 89 20.48 -25.91 -35.70
C LEU A 89 19.01 -26.41 -35.69
N LYS A 90 18.69 -27.49 -36.41
CA LYS A 90 17.35 -28.12 -36.38
C LYS A 90 16.96 -28.66 -35.00
N ARG A 91 17.93 -29.09 -34.19
CA ARG A 91 17.68 -29.53 -32.80
C ARG A 91 17.37 -28.38 -31.83
N LEU A 92 17.58 -27.14 -32.24
CA LEU A 92 17.26 -25.93 -31.46
C LEU A 92 15.89 -25.36 -31.85
N GLU A 93 15.22 -25.89 -32.88
CA GLU A 93 13.85 -25.52 -33.26
C GLU A 93 12.85 -26.34 -32.43
N PRO A 94 11.84 -25.72 -31.79
CA PRO A 94 10.85 -26.45 -30.98
C PRO A 94 9.90 -27.26 -31.88
N ILE A 95 9.82 -28.57 -31.68
CA ILE A 95 8.90 -29.46 -32.40
C ILE A 95 7.51 -29.40 -31.75
N CYS A 96 6.50 -28.97 -32.51
CA CYS A 96 5.09 -29.17 -32.18
C CYS A 96 4.46 -30.13 -33.22
N SER A 97 3.97 -31.26 -32.70
CA SER A 97 2.95 -32.19 -33.20
C SER A 97 2.92 -32.61 -34.68
N SER A 98 3.01 -33.92 -34.92
CA SER A 98 2.20 -34.56 -35.98
C SER A 98 1.40 -35.73 -35.41
N SER A 99 0.12 -35.75 -35.80
CA SER A 99 -0.79 -36.88 -35.64
C SER A 99 -0.57 -37.93 -36.75
N LYS A 100 -0.78 -39.20 -36.38
CA LYS A 100 -1.24 -40.37 -37.17
C LYS A 100 -0.23 -41.46 -37.58
N SER A 101 -0.57 -42.66 -37.08
CA SER A 101 -0.63 -44.02 -37.65
C SER A 101 0.62 -44.70 -38.21
N ALA A 102 0.75 -45.96 -37.78
CA ALA A 102 1.75 -46.97 -38.10
C ALA A 102 1.65 -47.49 -39.55
N ASP A 103 2.79 -47.86 -40.14
CA ASP A 103 3.18 -49.25 -40.45
C ASP A 103 4.49 -49.25 -41.28
N ASP A 104 5.35 -50.25 -40.99
CA ASP A 104 6.31 -50.94 -41.87
C ASP A 104 7.40 -50.14 -42.63
N GLU A 105 8.62 -50.62 -42.89
CA GLU A 105 9.45 -51.74 -42.43
C GLU A 105 10.87 -51.43 -42.97
N ALA A 106 11.89 -51.88 -42.24
CA ALA A 106 13.14 -52.46 -42.75
C ALA A 106 14.09 -51.69 -43.71
N SER A 107 15.34 -51.53 -43.24
CA SER A 107 16.54 -52.26 -43.74
C SER A 107 17.80 -51.43 -44.05
N SER A 108 18.87 -51.81 -43.34
CA SER A 108 20.25 -51.99 -43.84
C SER A 108 21.04 -50.76 -44.33
N SER A 109 22.35 -50.61 -44.21
CA SER A 109 23.43 -51.23 -43.45
C SER A 109 24.69 -50.38 -43.72
N THR A 110 25.57 -50.33 -42.72
CA THR A 110 26.98 -49.86 -42.64
C THR A 110 27.90 -50.35 -43.79
N PRO A 111 29.18 -49.92 -44.01
CA PRO A 111 30.28 -49.68 -43.03
C PRO A 111 31.20 -48.47 -43.41
N SER A 112 32.32 -48.07 -42.78
CA SER A 112 33.52 -48.82 -42.36
C SER A 112 34.64 -47.91 -41.75
N GLN A 113 35.39 -48.47 -40.77
CA GLN A 113 36.86 -48.35 -40.53
C GLN A 113 37.47 -47.02 -39.99
N THR A 114 38.46 -46.96 -39.07
CA THR A 114 39.31 -47.93 -38.34
C THR A 114 40.18 -47.25 -37.24
N TRP A 115 40.32 -47.93 -36.08
CA TRP A 115 41.53 -48.17 -35.21
C TRP A 115 42.30 -46.98 -34.56
N SER A 116 42.93 -47.05 -33.36
CA SER A 116 42.96 -47.95 -32.19
C SER A 116 43.91 -47.36 -31.12
N SER A 117 43.62 -47.51 -29.81
CA SER A 117 44.63 -47.77 -28.75
C SER A 117 43.97 -48.41 -27.50
N LYS A 118 44.67 -49.36 -26.85
CA LYS A 118 44.24 -50.26 -25.74
C LYS A 118 44.86 -49.76 -24.41
N ARG A 119 44.46 -50.06 -23.16
CA ARG A 119 43.80 -51.18 -22.40
C ARG A 119 43.19 -50.55 -21.09
N ARG A 120 42.34 -51.17 -20.24
CA ARG A 120 41.77 -52.53 -20.08
C ARG A 120 40.42 -52.40 -19.32
N SER A 121 39.45 -53.24 -19.70
CA SER A 121 38.09 -53.44 -19.17
C SER A 121 37.07 -52.29 -19.31
N SER A 122 36.62 -52.04 -20.54
CA SER A 122 35.25 -51.59 -20.78
C SER A 122 34.54 -52.69 -21.59
N VAL A 123 33.36 -53.11 -21.14
CA VAL A 123 32.52 -54.03 -21.89
C VAL A 123 31.81 -53.22 -22.96
N ALA A 124 31.96 -53.60 -24.23
CA ALA A 124 31.44 -52.83 -25.36
C ALA A 124 29.90 -52.88 -25.41
N PRO A 125 29.23 -51.78 -25.79
CA PRO A 125 27.77 -51.73 -25.92
C PRO A 125 27.25 -52.74 -26.96
N ILE A 126 26.03 -53.26 -26.75
CA ILE A 126 25.38 -54.21 -27.67
C ILE A 126 25.19 -53.57 -29.06
N ASN A 127 25.63 -54.28 -30.09
CA ASN A 127 25.28 -53.97 -31.47
C ASN A 127 24.03 -54.75 -31.87
N TRP A 128 22.91 -54.05 -31.99
CA TRP A 128 21.59 -54.62 -32.30
C TRP A 128 21.48 -55.24 -33.71
N LYS A 129 22.46 -54.98 -34.60
CA LYS A 129 22.55 -55.62 -35.93
C LYS A 129 23.18 -57.00 -35.90
N LEU A 130 23.64 -57.47 -34.74
CA LEU A 130 24.24 -58.79 -34.52
C LEU A 130 23.41 -59.57 -33.50
N CYS A 131 23.64 -60.89 -33.38
CA CYS A 131 22.99 -61.68 -32.34
C CYS A 131 23.29 -61.10 -30.95
N MET A 132 22.27 -60.72 -30.19
CA MET A 132 22.41 -60.06 -28.89
C MET A 132 23.22 -60.89 -27.88
N PHE A 133 23.17 -62.22 -27.98
CA PHE A 133 23.86 -63.15 -27.08
C PHE A 133 25.33 -63.37 -27.42
N CYS A 134 25.70 -63.44 -28.71
CA CYS A 134 27.07 -63.76 -29.12
C CYS A 134 27.83 -62.61 -29.80
N GLN A 135 27.14 -61.51 -30.12
CA GLN A 135 27.68 -60.30 -30.77
C GLN A 135 28.49 -60.60 -32.04
N LYS A 136 28.09 -61.62 -32.81
CA LYS A 136 28.71 -62.07 -34.06
C LYS A 136 27.68 -62.25 -35.18
N PHE A 137 28.11 -62.03 -36.42
CA PHE A 137 27.38 -62.43 -37.62
C PHE A 137 27.85 -63.83 -38.01
N THR A 138 26.94 -64.81 -38.10
CA THR A 138 27.27 -66.18 -38.54
C THR A 138 26.46 -66.52 -39.79
N GLN A 139 26.83 -67.60 -40.52
CA GLN A 139 26.03 -68.08 -41.67
C GLN A 139 24.64 -68.62 -41.27
N GLN A 140 24.38 -68.79 -39.97
CA GLN A 140 23.05 -69.16 -39.46
C GLN A 140 22.09 -67.96 -39.45
N ARG A 141 20.82 -68.20 -39.81
CA ARG A 141 19.78 -67.15 -39.88
C ARG A 141 19.50 -66.53 -38.50
N LEU A 142 19.65 -65.21 -38.39
CA LEU A 142 19.22 -64.40 -37.25
C LEU A 142 17.68 -64.32 -37.21
N ARG A 143 17.10 -64.48 -36.01
CA ARG A 143 15.68 -64.31 -35.73
C ARG A 143 15.48 -63.03 -34.91
N SER A 144 14.52 -62.21 -35.30
CA SER A 144 14.11 -61.02 -34.54
C SER A 144 13.17 -61.43 -33.40
N ILE A 145 13.21 -60.71 -32.28
CA ILE A 145 12.20 -60.83 -31.22
C ILE A 145 10.93 -60.12 -31.69
N MET A 146 9.85 -60.88 -31.85
CA MET A 146 8.58 -60.37 -32.42
C MET A 146 7.38 -60.49 -31.47
N SER A 147 7.56 -61.00 -30.23
CA SER A 147 6.49 -61.09 -29.25
C SER A 147 6.90 -60.52 -27.89
N LEU A 148 5.97 -59.80 -27.25
CA LEU A 148 6.15 -59.19 -25.93
C LEU A 148 6.43 -60.26 -24.86
N GLU A 149 5.81 -61.44 -24.97
CA GLU A 149 6.08 -62.56 -24.07
C GLU A 149 7.52 -63.07 -24.19
N LEU A 150 8.08 -63.14 -25.41
CA LEU A 150 9.47 -63.55 -25.60
C LEU A 150 10.44 -62.47 -25.14
N SER A 151 10.13 -61.19 -25.41
CA SER A 151 10.88 -60.02 -24.94
C SER A 151 10.99 -60.00 -23.41
N GLN A 152 9.86 -60.10 -22.72
CA GLN A 152 9.79 -60.15 -21.26
C GLN A 152 10.41 -61.41 -20.68
N SER A 153 10.23 -62.57 -21.32
CA SER A 153 10.87 -63.83 -20.90
C SER A 153 12.40 -63.72 -20.94
N ILE A 154 12.98 -63.15 -22.00
CA ILE A 154 14.43 -62.98 -22.13
C ILE A 154 14.96 -61.94 -21.14
N LEU A 155 14.28 -60.81 -20.95
CA LEU A 155 14.66 -59.80 -19.95
C LEU A 155 14.61 -60.35 -18.52
N THR A 156 13.61 -61.18 -18.22
CA THR A 156 13.48 -61.84 -16.91
C THR A 156 14.57 -62.89 -16.69
N ASP A 157 14.88 -63.68 -17.72
CA ASP A 157 15.95 -64.69 -17.67
C ASP A 157 17.35 -64.05 -17.64
N ALA A 158 17.53 -62.86 -18.24
CA ALA A 158 18.80 -62.13 -18.29
C ALA A 158 19.28 -61.67 -16.91
N LYS A 159 18.37 -61.43 -15.96
CA LYS A 159 18.69 -61.16 -14.55
C LYS A 159 19.55 -62.27 -13.90
N PHE A 160 19.46 -63.49 -14.43
CA PHE A 160 20.16 -64.68 -13.91
C PHE A 160 21.41 -65.04 -14.74
N HIS A 161 21.83 -64.17 -15.66
CA HIS A 161 23.00 -64.38 -16.52
C HIS A 161 23.92 -63.16 -16.49
N GLN A 162 25.10 -63.29 -15.87
CA GLN A 162 25.99 -62.18 -15.51
C GLN A 162 26.26 -61.17 -16.65
N THR A 163 26.58 -61.65 -17.86
CA THR A 163 26.86 -60.77 -19.01
C THR A 163 25.61 -60.12 -19.59
N MET A 164 24.48 -60.85 -19.62
CA MET A 164 23.26 -60.35 -20.27
C MET A 164 22.49 -59.40 -19.36
N GLY A 165 22.54 -59.59 -18.04
CA GLY A 165 21.96 -58.65 -17.07
C GLY A 165 22.63 -57.27 -17.09
N ILE A 166 23.92 -57.19 -17.39
CA ILE A 166 24.64 -55.91 -17.57
C ILE A 166 24.29 -55.28 -18.91
N HIS A 167 24.27 -56.07 -19.99
CA HIS A 167 24.04 -55.54 -21.33
C HIS A 167 22.60 -55.08 -21.58
N LEU A 168 21.63 -55.68 -20.89
CA LEU A 168 20.20 -55.37 -21.03
C LEU A 168 19.66 -54.52 -19.87
N SER A 169 20.54 -54.05 -18.98
CA SER A 169 20.20 -53.16 -17.87
C SER A 169 19.66 -51.82 -18.40
N GLY A 170 18.44 -51.47 -18.02
CA GLY A 170 17.75 -50.26 -18.45
C GLY A 170 16.92 -50.40 -19.74
N ILE A 171 16.87 -51.60 -20.34
CA ILE A 171 16.04 -51.90 -21.51
C ILE A 171 14.78 -52.62 -21.07
N ASN A 172 13.63 -51.99 -21.27
CA ASN A 172 12.33 -52.51 -20.84
C ASN A 172 11.58 -53.26 -21.96
N ASP A 173 11.98 -53.05 -23.22
CA ASP A 173 11.37 -53.72 -24.37
C ASP A 173 12.42 -54.03 -25.46
N LEU A 174 12.71 -55.32 -25.64
CA LEU A 174 13.66 -55.81 -26.65
C LEU A 174 13.11 -55.74 -28.08
N ILE A 175 11.80 -55.53 -28.27
CA ILE A 175 11.19 -55.34 -29.59
C ILE A 175 11.49 -53.94 -30.09
N ALA A 176 11.22 -52.92 -29.26
CA ALA A 176 11.57 -51.53 -29.55
C ALA A 176 13.08 -51.30 -29.71
N ALA A 177 13.91 -52.14 -29.09
CA ALA A 177 15.37 -52.13 -29.25
C ALA A 177 15.88 -52.91 -30.48
N GLU A 178 14.99 -53.43 -31.33
CA GLU A 178 15.31 -54.23 -32.54
C GLU A 178 16.17 -55.49 -32.25
N GLY A 179 15.89 -56.19 -31.15
CA GLY A 179 16.69 -57.32 -30.70
C GLY A 179 16.68 -58.54 -31.64
N GLN A 180 17.87 -58.98 -32.07
CA GLN A 180 18.06 -60.18 -32.92
C GLN A 180 18.89 -61.28 -32.24
N TYR A 181 18.64 -62.56 -32.55
CA TYR A 181 19.33 -63.70 -31.95
C TYR A 181 19.44 -64.91 -32.89
N HIS A 182 20.43 -65.78 -32.69
CA HIS A 182 20.42 -67.13 -33.29
C HIS A 182 19.62 -68.09 -32.40
N LEU A 183 18.79 -68.96 -32.98
CA LEU A 183 17.95 -69.89 -32.22
C LEU A 183 18.78 -70.78 -31.26
N GLU A 184 19.94 -71.24 -31.70
CA GLU A 184 20.86 -72.04 -30.89
C GLU A 184 21.46 -71.23 -29.74
N CYS A 185 21.74 -69.92 -29.95
CA CYS A 185 22.23 -69.04 -28.89
C CYS A 185 21.15 -68.76 -27.83
N LEU A 186 19.88 -68.59 -28.22
CA LEU A 186 18.77 -68.48 -27.27
C LEU A 186 18.57 -69.78 -26.48
N GLY A 187 18.67 -70.93 -27.16
CA GLY A 187 18.62 -72.24 -26.52
C GLY A 187 19.77 -72.44 -25.52
N TYR A 188 20.99 -72.02 -25.87
CA TYR A 188 22.15 -72.06 -24.98
C TYR A 188 21.98 -71.12 -23.77
N PHE A 189 21.54 -69.89 -24.01
CA PHE A 189 21.23 -68.91 -22.97
C PHE A 189 20.19 -69.44 -21.98
N ARG A 190 19.07 -70.00 -22.47
CA ARG A 190 18.04 -70.60 -21.62
C ARG A 190 18.53 -71.80 -20.84
N ARG A 191 19.38 -72.66 -21.43
CA ARG A 191 20.02 -73.79 -20.71
C ARG A 191 20.98 -73.31 -19.63
N SER A 192 21.75 -72.24 -19.89
CA SER A 192 22.63 -71.60 -18.91
C SER A 192 21.84 -71.03 -17.73
N VAL A 193 20.76 -70.30 -18.00
CA VAL A 193 19.85 -69.74 -16.98
C VAL A 193 19.13 -70.83 -16.19
N ALA A 194 18.68 -71.90 -16.85
CA ALA A 194 18.04 -73.05 -16.19
C ALA A 194 18.99 -73.75 -15.21
N LYS A 195 20.29 -73.86 -15.55
CA LYS A 195 21.33 -74.41 -14.66
C LYS A 195 21.59 -73.53 -13.43
N THR A 196 21.48 -72.20 -13.58
CA THR A 196 21.55 -71.24 -12.47
C THR A 196 20.29 -71.30 -11.59
N ARG A 197 19.10 -71.51 -12.17
CA ARG A 197 17.83 -71.65 -11.44
C ARG A 197 17.73 -72.95 -10.64
N SER A 198 18.24 -74.07 -11.14
CA SER A 198 18.18 -75.38 -10.46
C SER A 198 19.20 -75.54 -9.31
N SER A 199 20.07 -74.56 -9.08
CA SER A 199 21.00 -74.53 -7.93
C SER A 199 20.36 -73.98 -6.64
N ALA A 200 19.07 -73.63 -6.65
CA ALA A 200 18.35 -73.04 -5.52
C ALA A 200 17.60 -74.10 -4.68
N GLY A 201 18.34 -75.06 -4.11
CA GLY A 201 17.78 -76.10 -3.24
C GLY A 201 18.64 -76.34 -2.00
N THR A 202 18.56 -75.44 -1.02
CA THR A 202 18.87 -75.73 0.40
C THR A 202 18.33 -74.59 1.26
N GLU A 203 17.74 -74.94 2.39
CA GLU A 203 16.97 -74.09 3.30
C GLU A 203 17.81 -72.94 3.86
N PHE A 204 17.29 -71.73 3.72
CA PHE A 204 17.73 -70.53 4.44
C PHE A 204 16.70 -70.34 5.54
N SER A 205 17.07 -70.50 6.81
CA SER A 205 16.13 -70.36 7.93
C SER A 205 15.48 -68.98 7.95
N ASP A 206 14.23 -68.89 8.43
CA ASP A 206 13.33 -67.72 8.41
C ASP A 206 13.77 -66.46 9.20
N VAL A 207 15.05 -66.34 9.55
CA VAL A 207 15.66 -65.17 10.18
C VAL A 207 15.45 -63.85 9.40
N PRO A 208 15.33 -63.80 8.05
CA PRO A 208 15.09 -62.55 7.32
C PRO A 208 13.69 -61.93 7.50
N MET A 209 12.70 -62.63 8.08
CA MET A 209 11.31 -62.17 8.08
C MET A 209 11.04 -61.08 9.14
N GLU A 210 11.79 -61.07 10.26
CA GLU A 210 11.71 -60.02 11.28
C GLU A 210 12.34 -58.69 10.80
N TYR A 211 13.29 -58.78 9.86
CA TYR A 211 13.97 -57.65 9.22
C TYR A 211 13.07 -56.90 8.22
N ARG A 212 12.20 -57.64 7.51
CA ARG A 212 11.30 -57.13 6.46
C ARG A 212 10.33 -56.07 6.98
N THR A 213 9.83 -56.21 8.20
CA THR A 213 8.78 -55.34 8.77
C THR A 213 9.33 -54.06 9.43
N LYS A 214 10.53 -54.10 10.03
CA LYS A 214 11.14 -52.95 10.74
C LYS A 214 11.85 -51.94 9.83
N ILE A 215 12.42 -52.38 8.70
CA ILE A 215 13.24 -51.52 7.81
C ILE A 215 12.39 -50.83 6.75
N CYS A 216 11.39 -51.53 6.18
CA CYS A 216 10.49 -50.95 5.19
C CYS A 216 9.64 -49.79 5.74
N SER A 217 9.33 -49.79 7.04
CA SER A 217 8.51 -48.76 7.67
C SER A 217 9.27 -47.46 7.98
N ARG A 218 10.60 -47.50 8.16
CA ARG A 218 11.43 -46.34 8.57
C ARG A 218 12.28 -45.72 7.46
N GLY A 219 12.43 -46.38 6.31
CA GLY A 219 13.13 -45.80 5.15
C GLY A 219 14.65 -45.70 5.28
N HIS A 220 15.29 -46.62 5.99
CA HIS A 220 16.75 -46.63 6.15
C HIS A 220 17.47 -47.22 4.92
N VAL A 221 18.76 -46.91 4.77
CA VAL A 221 19.67 -47.32 3.70
C VAL A 221 20.80 -48.17 4.30
N LEU A 222 20.84 -49.46 3.98
CA LEU A 222 21.74 -50.38 4.69
C LEU A 222 22.91 -50.80 3.81
N CYS A 223 24.12 -50.86 4.37
CA CYS A 223 25.23 -51.53 3.71
C CYS A 223 25.02 -53.05 3.80
N LEU A 224 25.28 -53.77 2.71
CA LEU A 224 25.19 -55.23 2.69
C LEU A 224 26.09 -55.87 3.75
N ASP A 225 27.18 -55.20 4.12
CA ASP A 225 28.11 -55.70 5.14
C ASP A 225 27.53 -55.64 6.56
N ASP A 226 26.80 -54.59 6.89
CA ASP A 226 26.09 -54.47 8.17
C ASP A 226 24.96 -55.49 8.28
N VAL A 227 24.24 -55.69 7.17
CA VAL A 227 23.16 -56.68 7.08
C VAL A 227 23.71 -58.10 7.30
N TRP A 228 24.90 -58.38 6.79
CA TRP A 228 25.58 -59.64 7.03
C TRP A 228 26.07 -59.77 8.48
N ASN A 229 26.76 -58.76 9.03
CA ASN A 229 27.28 -58.82 10.39
C ASN A 229 26.14 -59.01 11.39
N ARG A 230 25.01 -58.32 11.18
CA ARG A 230 23.81 -58.51 12.00
C ARG A 230 23.17 -59.88 11.83
N TYR A 231 23.15 -60.43 10.61
CA TYR A 231 22.68 -61.81 10.37
C TYR A 231 23.53 -62.83 11.13
N MET A 232 24.86 -62.64 11.16
CA MET A 232 25.78 -63.49 11.93
C MET A 232 25.49 -63.42 13.43
N THR A 233 25.32 -62.21 13.99
CA THR A 233 24.99 -62.03 15.41
C THR A 233 23.66 -62.70 15.79
N ILE A 234 22.62 -62.52 14.96
CA ILE A 234 21.30 -63.13 15.22
C ILE A 234 21.36 -64.66 15.07
N ALA A 235 22.14 -65.17 14.11
CA ALA A 235 22.35 -66.60 13.95
C ALA A 235 23.09 -67.20 15.16
N GLU A 236 24.04 -66.48 15.76
CA GLU A 236 24.68 -66.87 17.02
C GLU A 236 23.72 -66.79 18.21
N GLU A 237 22.99 -65.68 18.38
CA GLU A 237 22.00 -65.48 19.47
C GLU A 237 20.87 -66.51 19.42
N SER A 238 20.46 -66.93 18.22
CA SER A 238 19.38 -67.90 17.99
C SER A 238 19.88 -69.34 17.83
N ASN A 239 21.19 -69.57 17.97
CA ASN A 239 21.86 -70.87 17.84
C ASN A 239 21.59 -71.60 16.49
N ILE A 240 21.50 -70.83 15.40
CA ILE A 240 21.23 -71.32 14.04
C ILE A 240 22.55 -71.47 13.28
N PRO A 241 22.85 -72.65 12.70
CA PRO A 241 24.10 -72.86 11.97
C PRO A 241 24.12 -72.05 10.66
N ILE A 242 25.09 -71.16 10.53
CA ILE A 242 25.29 -70.38 9.30
C ILE A 242 25.76 -71.31 8.17
N PRO A 243 25.08 -71.34 7.01
CA PRO A 243 25.51 -72.17 5.89
C PRO A 243 26.95 -71.87 5.44
N LYS A 244 27.78 -72.92 5.33
CA LYS A 244 29.19 -72.81 4.87
C LYS A 244 29.32 -72.12 3.51
N SER A 245 28.30 -72.20 2.66
CA SER A 245 28.23 -71.52 1.37
C SER A 245 28.15 -69.99 1.46
N PHE A 246 27.64 -69.44 2.57
CA PHE A 246 27.59 -67.98 2.79
C PHE A 246 28.88 -67.45 3.41
N ILE A 247 29.49 -68.22 4.30
CA ILE A 247 30.79 -67.91 4.92
C ILE A 247 31.90 -67.93 3.85
N SER A 248 31.88 -68.92 2.97
CA SER A 248 32.90 -69.10 1.92
C SER A 248 32.78 -68.13 0.76
N ARG A 249 31.56 -67.68 0.41
CA ARG A 249 31.31 -66.69 -0.65
C ARG A 249 30.11 -65.81 -0.30
N ARG A 250 30.40 -64.55 0.04
CA ARG A 250 29.40 -63.52 0.38
C ARG A 250 28.33 -63.32 -0.70
N ALA A 251 28.70 -63.51 -1.98
CA ALA A 251 27.77 -63.46 -3.11
C ALA A 251 26.57 -64.43 -2.99
N ASN A 252 26.76 -65.60 -2.37
CA ASN A 252 25.67 -66.57 -2.19
C ASN A 252 24.62 -66.06 -1.18
N PHE A 253 25.04 -65.35 -0.13
CA PHE A 253 24.14 -64.66 0.80
C PHE A 253 23.40 -63.53 0.08
N THR A 254 24.11 -62.71 -0.70
CA THR A 254 23.51 -61.61 -1.47
C THR A 254 22.44 -62.10 -2.45
N THR A 255 22.71 -63.18 -3.19
CA THR A 255 21.76 -63.75 -4.16
C THR A 255 20.51 -64.29 -3.46
N LYS A 256 20.67 -64.96 -2.31
CA LYS A 256 19.53 -65.51 -1.57
C LYS A 256 18.72 -64.41 -0.86
N LEU A 257 19.38 -63.40 -0.27
CA LEU A 257 18.74 -62.22 0.30
C LEU A 257 17.94 -61.47 -0.76
N ARG A 258 18.54 -61.20 -1.93
CA ARG A 258 17.87 -60.56 -3.07
C ARG A 258 16.58 -61.28 -3.44
N SER A 259 16.59 -62.62 -3.52
CA SER A 259 15.38 -63.40 -3.85
C SER A 259 14.21 -63.27 -2.86
N LYS A 260 14.44 -62.75 -1.64
CA LYS A 260 13.43 -62.61 -0.57
C LYS A 260 12.95 -61.17 -0.35
N VAL A 261 13.68 -60.16 -0.83
CA VAL A 261 13.38 -58.72 -0.62
C VAL A 261 13.34 -57.88 -1.91
N GLU A 262 13.46 -58.50 -3.10
CA GLU A 262 13.43 -57.82 -4.42
C GLU A 262 12.12 -57.05 -4.69
N ASP A 263 11.04 -57.34 -3.96
CA ASP A 263 9.75 -56.65 -4.08
C ASP A 263 9.71 -55.29 -3.36
N VAL A 264 10.65 -55.01 -2.45
CA VAL A 264 10.68 -53.79 -1.63
C VAL A 264 12.02 -53.06 -1.62
N ILE A 265 13.13 -53.73 -1.95
CA ILE A 265 14.49 -53.20 -1.83
C ILE A 265 15.30 -53.41 -3.14
N THR A 266 15.88 -52.33 -3.66
CA THR A 266 16.88 -52.32 -4.75
C THR A 266 18.29 -52.42 -4.18
N PHE A 267 19.15 -53.20 -4.81
CA PHE A 267 20.57 -53.29 -4.49
C PHE A 267 21.35 -52.40 -5.46
N VAL A 268 21.96 -51.33 -4.95
CA VAL A 268 22.78 -50.40 -5.73
C VAL A 268 24.24 -50.59 -5.35
N VAL A 269 25.11 -50.70 -6.35
CA VAL A 269 26.56 -50.81 -6.12
C VAL A 269 27.16 -49.41 -6.20
N SER A 270 27.79 -48.98 -5.11
CA SER A 270 28.54 -47.72 -5.03
C SER A 270 30.04 -48.01 -5.12
N GLU A 271 30.77 -47.22 -5.90
CA GLU A 271 32.24 -47.28 -5.97
C GLU A 271 32.81 -46.25 -5.00
N GLY A 272 33.44 -46.73 -3.91
CA GLY A 272 34.06 -45.86 -2.92
C GLY A 272 35.41 -45.29 -3.40
N PRO A 273 35.94 -44.25 -2.72
CA PRO A 273 37.29 -43.76 -2.99
C PRO A 273 38.27 -44.87 -2.60
N ARG A 274 38.96 -45.46 -3.60
CA ARG A 274 39.90 -46.62 -3.56
C ARG A 274 39.40 -47.93 -4.20
N SER A 275 38.36 -47.89 -5.03
CA SER A 275 37.96 -49.05 -5.85
C SER A 275 37.38 -50.23 -5.07
N GLU A 276 36.96 -50.02 -3.82
CA GLU A 276 36.11 -50.95 -3.09
C GLU A 276 34.65 -50.78 -3.56
N THR A 277 34.04 -51.89 -4.00
CA THR A 277 32.64 -51.92 -4.41
C THR A 277 31.78 -52.26 -3.20
N ARG A 278 30.98 -51.29 -2.72
CA ARG A 278 30.03 -51.52 -1.63
C ARG A 278 28.62 -51.67 -2.20
N THR A 279 27.88 -52.66 -1.71
CA THR A 279 26.48 -52.87 -2.12
C THR A 279 25.57 -52.28 -1.06
N VAL A 280 24.72 -51.35 -1.47
CA VAL A 280 23.79 -50.61 -0.63
C VAL A 280 22.37 -51.05 -0.95
N LEU A 281 21.57 -51.29 0.09
CA LEU A 281 20.18 -51.72 0.01
C LEU A 281 19.26 -50.50 0.22
N LEU A 282 18.51 -50.15 -0.82
CA LEU A 282 17.64 -48.97 -0.89
C LEU A 282 16.18 -49.38 -1.11
N PRO A 283 15.20 -48.80 -0.40
CA PRO A 283 13.79 -49.02 -0.74
C PRO A 283 13.49 -48.57 -2.17
N ILE A 284 12.78 -49.40 -2.95
CA ILE A 284 12.53 -49.18 -4.40
C ILE A 284 11.94 -47.79 -4.70
N LYS A 285 11.14 -47.24 -3.78
CA LYS A 285 10.53 -45.90 -3.88
C LYS A 285 11.52 -44.72 -3.94
N TYR A 286 12.80 -44.91 -3.58
CA TYR A 286 13.82 -43.85 -3.53
C TYR A 286 14.92 -43.99 -4.59
N THR A 287 14.84 -45.02 -5.46
CA THR A 287 15.93 -45.39 -6.39
C THR A 287 16.31 -44.28 -7.37
N GLY A 288 15.35 -43.48 -7.87
CA GLY A 288 15.60 -42.46 -8.89
C GLY A 288 16.39 -41.24 -8.41
N SER A 289 16.16 -40.77 -7.17
CA SER A 289 16.81 -39.56 -6.64
C SER A 289 18.23 -39.82 -6.15
N VAL A 290 18.50 -41.03 -5.63
CA VAL A 290 19.79 -41.43 -5.06
C VAL A 290 20.82 -41.69 -6.16
N MET A 291 20.42 -42.31 -7.28
CA MET A 291 21.33 -42.56 -8.42
C MET A 291 21.85 -41.28 -9.10
N TYR A 292 21.06 -40.20 -9.11
CA TYR A 292 21.50 -38.91 -9.65
C TYR A 292 22.61 -38.27 -8.79
N ILE A 293 22.51 -38.38 -7.46
CA ILE A 293 23.48 -37.79 -6.53
C ILE A 293 24.78 -38.61 -6.53
N CYS A 294 24.71 -39.94 -6.53
CA CYS A 294 25.90 -40.81 -6.64
C CYS A 294 26.73 -40.55 -7.91
N GLN A 295 26.09 -40.13 -9.00
CA GLN A 295 26.78 -39.75 -10.25
C GLN A 295 27.43 -38.37 -10.13
N SER A 296 26.80 -37.41 -9.45
CA SER A 296 27.33 -36.04 -9.29
C SER A 296 28.55 -35.93 -8.35
N THR A 297 28.67 -36.81 -7.37
CA THR A 297 29.83 -36.85 -6.45
C THR A 297 31.11 -37.43 -7.10
N ALA A 298 31.00 -38.08 -8.26
CA ALA A 298 32.15 -38.62 -8.98
C ALA A 298 32.96 -37.56 -9.76
N GLU A 299 32.41 -36.36 -9.97
CA GLU A 299 33.00 -35.31 -10.81
C GLU A 299 33.70 -34.18 -10.02
N ALA A 300 33.60 -34.14 -8.68
CA ALA A 300 34.25 -33.13 -7.86
C ALA A 300 35.68 -33.55 -7.47
N LYS A 301 36.66 -33.15 -8.29
CA LYS A 301 38.07 -33.05 -7.88
C LYS A 301 38.49 -31.58 -7.95
N ASP A 302 39.18 -31.16 -6.91
CA ASP A 302 39.72 -29.81 -6.62
C ASP A 302 38.71 -28.77 -6.11
N ASP A 303 38.66 -28.63 -4.78
CA ASP A 303 38.98 -27.35 -4.12
C ASP A 303 39.24 -27.59 -2.62
N ASP A 304 40.51 -27.48 -2.22
CA ASP A 304 40.95 -27.37 -0.84
C ASP A 304 40.69 -25.92 -0.38
N LEU A 305 39.69 -25.70 0.48
CA LEU A 305 39.65 -24.71 1.58
C LEU A 305 38.22 -24.57 2.15
N LEU A 306 37.94 -25.29 3.24
CA LEU A 306 37.06 -24.94 4.39
C LEU A 306 36.77 -26.24 5.16
N THR A 307 37.63 -26.55 6.14
CA THR A 307 37.63 -27.84 6.83
C THR A 307 36.53 -27.93 7.89
N ILE A 308 35.55 -28.83 7.68
CA ILE A 308 34.93 -29.60 8.77
C ILE A 308 35.65 -30.96 8.80
N PRO A 309 36.15 -31.45 9.96
CA PRO A 309 36.92 -32.68 10.01
C PRO A 309 36.04 -33.93 9.78
N PRO A 310 36.52 -34.95 9.05
CA PRO A 310 35.78 -36.18 8.79
C PRO A 310 35.92 -37.22 9.92
N TYR A 311 34.82 -37.92 10.20
CA TYR A 311 34.77 -39.21 10.90
C TYR A 311 35.45 -40.32 10.06
N VAL A 312 36.00 -41.33 10.75
CA VAL A 312 36.88 -42.42 10.25
C VAL A 312 36.26 -43.76 10.67
N PRO A 313 36.45 -44.92 10.01
CA PRO A 313 36.55 -45.27 8.60
C PRO A 313 35.56 -46.42 8.24
N GLU A 314 34.26 -46.32 8.55
CA GLU A 314 33.25 -47.26 8.00
C GLU A 314 32.02 -46.58 7.37
N ASP A 315 31.76 -45.30 7.62
CA ASP A 315 30.57 -44.58 7.16
C ASP A 315 30.77 -43.91 5.78
N ASP A 316 29.98 -44.34 4.81
CA ASP A 316 29.86 -43.72 3.50
C ASP A 316 29.09 -42.40 3.70
N THR A 317 29.77 -41.23 3.72
CA THR A 317 29.18 -39.90 4.02
C THR A 317 27.87 -39.66 3.27
N PHE A 318 27.76 -40.20 2.06
CA PHE A 318 26.55 -40.20 1.26
C PHE A 318 25.38 -40.92 1.94
N ILE A 319 25.61 -42.11 2.48
CA ILE A 319 24.63 -42.93 3.20
C ILE A 319 24.20 -42.24 4.49
N SER A 320 25.12 -41.61 5.23
CA SER A 320 24.78 -40.83 6.42
C SER A 320 23.93 -39.61 6.07
N LEU A 321 24.24 -38.88 4.99
CA LEU A 321 23.41 -37.78 4.50
C LEU A 321 22.02 -38.24 4.03
N VAL A 322 21.94 -39.38 3.34
CA VAL A 322 20.66 -39.97 2.91
C VAL A 322 19.85 -40.44 4.13
N HIS A 323 20.49 -41.02 5.14
CA HIS A 323 19.85 -41.37 6.40
C HIS A 323 19.28 -40.17 7.13
N VAL A 324 20.06 -39.09 7.26
CA VAL A 324 19.60 -37.84 7.88
C VAL A 324 18.43 -37.27 7.08
N ALA A 325 18.52 -37.21 5.75
CA ALA A 325 17.43 -36.70 4.90
C ALA A 325 16.16 -37.54 5.01
N LEU A 326 16.27 -38.88 5.05
CA LEU A 326 15.12 -39.78 5.18
C LEU A 326 14.54 -39.77 6.59
N LYS A 327 15.37 -39.59 7.63
CA LYS A 327 14.93 -39.38 9.02
C LYS A 327 14.15 -38.07 9.15
N ILE A 328 14.69 -36.96 8.66
CA ILE A 328 14.00 -35.66 8.62
C ILE A 328 12.70 -35.79 7.83
N ARG A 329 12.70 -36.46 6.68
CA ARG A 329 11.47 -36.73 5.91
C ARG A 329 10.46 -37.55 6.71
N GLY A 330 10.89 -38.59 7.41
CA GLY A 330 10.03 -39.41 8.27
C GLY A 330 9.38 -38.57 9.37
N ASP A 331 10.17 -37.76 10.06
CA ASP A 331 9.70 -36.86 11.11
C ASP A 331 8.74 -35.78 10.54
N LEU A 332 9.04 -35.24 9.35
CA LEU A 332 8.16 -34.31 8.62
C LEU A 332 6.81 -34.94 8.26
N MET A 333 6.79 -36.22 7.87
CA MET A 333 5.55 -36.91 7.55
C MET A 333 4.74 -37.23 8.82
N ALA A 334 5.41 -37.58 9.91
CA ALA A 334 4.79 -37.92 11.20
C ALA A 334 4.25 -36.70 11.97
N LYS A 335 4.92 -35.55 11.90
CA LYS A 335 4.47 -34.32 12.56
C LYS A 335 3.12 -33.88 12.00
N GLU A 336 2.15 -33.56 12.85
CA GLU A 336 0.85 -33.07 12.39
C GLU A 336 0.98 -31.68 11.77
N GLY A 337 0.11 -31.35 10.81
CA GLY A 337 0.06 -30.00 10.24
C GLY A 337 -0.65 -29.02 11.17
N HIS A 338 -0.43 -27.72 10.99
CA HIS A 338 -1.09 -26.67 11.77
C HIS A 338 -2.62 -26.74 11.62
N LYS A 339 -3.37 -26.93 12.72
CA LYS A 339 -4.81 -27.23 12.70
C LYS A 339 -5.71 -25.98 12.61
N GLY A 340 -5.23 -24.83 13.09
CA GLY A 340 -5.98 -23.58 13.14
C GLY A 340 -5.68 -22.63 11.98
N LEU A 341 -6.07 -21.36 12.17
CA LEU A 341 -5.76 -20.22 11.30
C LEU A 341 -4.90 -19.16 12.01
N SER A 342 -4.41 -19.46 13.21
CA SER A 342 -3.51 -18.58 13.94
C SER A 342 -2.15 -18.48 13.26
N VAL A 343 -1.49 -17.35 13.50
CA VAL A 343 -0.16 -17.08 12.98
C VAL A 343 0.66 -16.57 14.14
N SER A 344 1.62 -17.35 14.60
CA SER A 344 2.55 -16.95 15.66
C SER A 344 3.88 -17.68 15.51
N GLU A 345 4.88 -17.25 16.28
CA GLU A 345 6.16 -17.95 16.33
C GLU A 345 5.99 -19.32 17.01
N GLU A 346 5.16 -19.41 18.04
CA GLU A 346 4.80 -20.63 18.74
C GLU A 346 4.13 -21.64 17.79
N ASP A 347 3.13 -21.19 17.01
CA ASP A 347 2.48 -22.01 15.99
C ASP A 347 3.49 -22.50 14.93
N SER A 348 4.50 -21.67 14.63
CA SER A 348 5.56 -22.03 13.68
C SER A 348 6.43 -23.15 14.23
N LEU A 349 6.84 -23.06 15.50
CA LEU A 349 7.62 -24.10 16.20
C LEU A 349 6.82 -25.41 16.32
N GLU A 350 5.53 -25.32 16.64
CA GLU A 350 4.67 -26.50 16.74
C GLU A 350 4.52 -27.26 15.41
N CYS A 351 4.61 -26.60 14.26
CA CYS A 351 4.45 -27.24 12.96
C CYS A 351 5.75 -27.81 12.37
N ILE A 352 6.90 -27.53 12.99
CA ILE A 352 8.22 -27.97 12.55
C ILE A 352 8.68 -29.17 13.40
N PRO A 353 9.25 -30.24 12.80
CA PRO A 353 9.94 -31.29 13.56
C PRO A 353 11.28 -30.78 14.12
N ASP A 354 11.60 -31.15 15.37
CA ASP A 354 12.85 -30.75 16.04
C ASP A 354 14.10 -31.13 15.23
N SER A 355 14.04 -32.27 14.53
CA SER A 355 15.11 -32.73 13.65
C SER A 355 15.35 -31.82 12.43
N LEU A 356 14.28 -31.23 11.86
CA LEU A 356 14.41 -30.25 10.78
C LEU A 356 14.93 -28.91 11.32
N TYR A 357 14.41 -28.47 12.47
CA TYR A 357 14.86 -27.23 13.10
C TYR A 357 16.35 -27.30 13.44
N LEU A 358 16.79 -28.37 14.10
CA LEU A 358 18.19 -28.59 14.46
C LEU A 358 19.09 -28.66 13.21
N PHE A 359 18.66 -29.37 12.17
CA PHE A 359 19.39 -29.44 10.91
C PHE A 359 19.59 -28.07 10.28
N LEU A 360 18.51 -27.29 10.14
CA LEU A 360 18.60 -25.94 9.58
C LEU A 360 19.40 -25.00 10.50
N ASN A 361 19.29 -25.14 11.81
CA ASN A 361 20.09 -24.37 12.75
C ASN A 361 21.59 -24.61 12.51
N LEU A 362 22.01 -25.86 12.36
CA LEU A 362 23.40 -26.22 12.05
C LEU A 362 23.83 -25.76 10.65
N VAL A 363 22.93 -25.78 9.66
CA VAL A 363 23.23 -25.30 8.30
C VAL A 363 23.41 -23.79 8.24
N PHE A 364 22.56 -23.03 8.95
CA PHE A 364 22.59 -21.57 8.92
C PHE A 364 23.63 -20.97 9.88
N ASN A 365 23.83 -21.59 11.06
CA ASN A 365 24.70 -21.06 12.11
C ASN A 365 26.04 -21.82 12.27
N GLY A 366 26.21 -23.00 11.66
CA GLY A 366 27.42 -23.81 11.81
C GLY A 366 27.52 -24.51 13.18
N THR A 367 28.73 -24.89 13.59
CA THR A 367 29.00 -25.60 14.86
C THR A 367 29.15 -24.67 16.07
N THR A 368 29.18 -23.35 15.87
CA THR A 368 29.47 -22.34 16.90
C THR A 368 28.45 -22.28 18.05
N GLN A 369 27.25 -22.87 17.91
CA GLN A 369 26.28 -23.02 19.01
C GLN A 369 26.39 -24.36 19.77
N LEU A 370 27.15 -25.34 19.25
CA LEU A 370 27.43 -26.60 19.95
C LEU A 370 28.59 -26.45 20.95
N GLU A 371 29.38 -25.40 20.78
CA GLU A 371 30.49 -25.00 21.65
C GLU A 371 29.99 -23.86 22.54
N ASN A 372 29.71 -24.15 23.81
CA ASN A 372 29.20 -23.20 24.80
C ASN A 372 30.14 -21.98 25.01
N GLU A 373 30.07 -20.98 24.15
CA GLU A 373 30.58 -19.65 24.46
C GLU A 373 29.47 -18.61 24.34
N ASN A 374 29.25 -17.91 25.46
CA ASN A 374 28.35 -16.78 25.62
C ASN A 374 28.59 -15.72 24.55
N ILE A 375 27.91 -15.81 23.41
CA ILE A 375 27.80 -14.72 22.46
C ILE A 375 26.51 -14.00 22.80
N GLY A 376 26.64 -12.74 23.23
CA GLY A 376 25.57 -11.96 23.83
C GLY A 376 24.27 -11.94 23.02
N GLU A 377 23.16 -12.05 23.75
CA GLU A 377 21.79 -11.87 23.28
C GLU A 377 21.69 -10.61 22.40
N GLY A 378 21.54 -10.77 21.09
CA GLY A 378 21.53 -9.67 20.14
C GLY A 378 20.64 -9.92 18.91
N GLU A 379 20.21 -8.84 18.23
CA GLU A 379 19.30 -8.83 17.07
C GLU A 379 19.66 -9.84 15.96
N ARG A 380 20.93 -10.23 15.87
CA ARG A 380 21.45 -11.18 14.87
C ARG A 380 20.95 -12.61 15.10
N GLU A 381 20.79 -13.03 16.35
CA GLU A 381 20.25 -14.35 16.71
C GLU A 381 18.75 -14.45 16.40
N ASN A 382 17.99 -13.39 16.70
CA ASN A 382 16.56 -13.30 16.37
C ASN A 382 16.32 -13.34 14.85
N THR A 383 17.13 -12.65 14.06
CA THR A 383 17.02 -12.64 12.59
C THR A 383 17.31 -14.02 11.97
N MET A 384 18.29 -14.76 12.53
CA MET A 384 18.62 -16.11 12.08
C MET A 384 17.54 -17.12 12.45
N LYS A 385 17.02 -17.06 13.69
CA LYS A 385 15.89 -17.88 14.14
C LYS A 385 14.68 -17.73 13.21
N GLN A 386 14.31 -16.49 12.86
CA GLN A 386 13.22 -16.22 11.92
C GLN A 386 13.48 -16.82 10.53
N SER A 387 14.71 -16.72 10.03
CA SER A 387 15.10 -17.30 8.73
C SER A 387 14.97 -18.82 8.75
N ILE A 388 15.44 -19.47 9.82
CA ILE A 388 15.32 -20.92 10.03
C ILE A 388 13.84 -21.34 10.07
N LEU A 389 13.02 -20.67 10.90
CA LEU A 389 11.58 -20.97 11.00
C LEU A 389 10.85 -20.75 9.67
N SER A 390 11.21 -19.69 8.94
CA SER A 390 10.64 -19.37 7.63
C SER A 390 10.96 -20.44 6.59
N THR A 391 12.22 -20.89 6.51
CA THR A 391 12.65 -21.94 5.59
C THR A 391 12.08 -23.30 5.97
N ALA A 392 12.05 -23.63 7.27
CA ALA A 392 11.49 -24.89 7.76
C ALA A 392 10.01 -25.04 7.37
N GLN A 393 9.23 -23.96 7.50
CA GLN A 393 7.83 -23.95 7.10
C GLN A 393 7.61 -24.18 5.60
N ASP A 394 8.47 -23.64 4.73
CA ASP A 394 8.44 -23.92 3.29
C ASP A 394 8.72 -25.40 3.02
N ILE A 395 9.71 -25.98 3.69
CA ILE A 395 10.04 -27.41 3.56
C ILE A 395 8.86 -28.27 4.01
N VAL A 396 8.22 -27.96 5.15
CA VAL A 396 7.03 -28.68 5.65
C VAL A 396 5.90 -28.62 4.62
N TYR A 397 5.59 -27.44 4.09
CA TYR A 397 4.51 -27.23 3.13
C TYR A 397 4.79 -27.98 1.82
N VAL A 398 5.96 -27.80 1.23
CA VAL A 398 6.37 -28.42 -0.04
C VAL A 398 6.48 -29.94 0.10
N ALA A 399 7.10 -30.45 1.17
CA ALA A 399 7.24 -31.89 1.38
C ALA A 399 5.89 -32.61 1.55
N SER A 400 4.89 -31.90 2.09
CA SER A 400 3.51 -32.40 2.20
C SER A 400 2.70 -32.31 0.90
N GLY A 401 3.24 -31.71 -0.16
CA GLY A 401 2.51 -31.40 -1.40
C GLY A 401 1.39 -30.37 -1.19
N GLY A 402 1.57 -29.42 -0.26
CA GLY A 402 0.60 -28.38 0.07
C GLY A 402 -0.59 -28.83 0.94
N LYS A 403 -0.54 -30.05 1.51
CA LYS A 403 -1.58 -30.59 2.39
C LYS A 403 -1.49 -30.06 3.83
N LYS A 404 -0.26 -29.86 4.33
CA LYS A 404 0.01 -29.30 5.66
C LYS A 404 0.24 -27.80 5.52
N TRP A 405 -0.79 -27.00 5.76
CA TRP A 405 -0.64 -25.54 5.83
C TRP A 405 0.21 -25.18 7.05
N THR A 406 1.00 -24.12 6.93
CA THR A 406 1.82 -23.58 8.03
C THR A 406 1.42 -22.12 8.28
N PRO A 407 1.72 -21.58 9.48
CA PRO A 407 1.48 -20.18 9.82
C PRO A 407 1.99 -19.18 8.76
N LYS A 408 3.20 -19.39 8.26
CA LYS A 408 3.78 -18.61 7.15
C LYS A 408 2.90 -18.61 5.91
N HIS A 409 2.43 -19.76 5.45
CA HIS A 409 1.66 -19.86 4.22
C HIS A 409 0.29 -19.19 4.37
N ILE A 410 -0.37 -19.37 5.51
CA ILE A 410 -1.66 -18.73 5.84
C ILE A 410 -1.46 -17.20 5.92
N GLY A 411 -0.49 -16.78 6.74
CA GLY A 411 -0.20 -15.39 7.03
C GLY A 411 0.21 -14.58 5.81
N LEU A 412 1.22 -15.05 5.07
CA LEU A 412 1.71 -14.36 3.88
C LEU A 412 0.66 -14.33 2.75
N ALA A 413 -0.07 -15.43 2.53
CA ALA A 413 -1.10 -15.46 1.49
C ALA A 413 -2.26 -14.51 1.81
N SER A 414 -2.75 -14.51 3.05
CA SER A 414 -3.80 -13.61 3.53
C SER A 414 -3.33 -12.15 3.45
N THR A 415 -2.13 -11.85 3.93
CA THR A 415 -1.55 -10.50 3.91
C THR A 415 -1.38 -9.96 2.49
N LEU A 416 -0.84 -10.78 1.57
CA LEU A 416 -0.65 -10.41 0.18
C LEU A 416 -1.99 -10.20 -0.54
N HIS A 417 -2.97 -11.08 -0.30
CA HIS A 417 -4.31 -10.95 -0.86
C HIS A 417 -5.04 -9.73 -0.30
N GLN A 418 -4.93 -9.44 0.99
CA GLN A 418 -5.50 -8.23 1.60
C GLN A 418 -4.89 -6.95 1.04
N ALA A 419 -3.58 -6.93 0.78
CA ALA A 419 -2.89 -5.74 0.28
C ALA A 419 -3.12 -5.49 -1.22
N THR A 420 -3.35 -6.54 -2.02
CA THR A 420 -3.34 -6.41 -3.50
C THR A 420 -4.59 -6.94 -4.18
N ARG A 421 -5.27 -7.94 -3.59
CA ARG A 421 -6.27 -8.82 -4.23
C ARG A 421 -5.83 -9.42 -5.57
N SER A 422 -4.54 -9.40 -5.88
CA SER A 422 -4.00 -9.84 -7.15
C SER A 422 -3.84 -11.36 -7.17
N LYS A 423 -4.64 -12.04 -7.99
CA LYS A 423 -4.49 -13.48 -8.26
C LYS A 423 -3.10 -13.80 -8.80
N VAL A 424 -2.56 -12.96 -9.69
CA VAL A 424 -1.24 -13.19 -10.31
C VAL A 424 -0.13 -13.16 -9.27
N LEU A 425 -0.16 -12.19 -8.34
CA LEU A 425 0.85 -12.12 -7.29
C LEU A 425 0.73 -13.30 -6.33
N VAL A 426 -0.48 -13.63 -5.86
CA VAL A 426 -0.68 -14.78 -4.96
C VAL A 426 -0.25 -16.09 -5.63
N ASP A 427 -0.63 -16.32 -6.89
CA ASP A 427 -0.24 -17.52 -7.64
C ASP A 427 1.27 -17.56 -7.94
N LEU A 428 1.93 -16.41 -8.11
CA LEU A 428 3.38 -16.34 -8.28
C LEU A 428 4.11 -16.81 -7.01
N PHE A 429 3.77 -16.25 -5.86
CA PHE A 429 4.38 -16.66 -4.58
C PHE A 429 4.00 -18.08 -4.18
N HIS A 430 2.80 -18.53 -4.54
CA HIS A 430 2.38 -19.91 -4.35
C HIS A 430 3.23 -20.88 -5.20
N LYS A 431 3.45 -20.57 -6.48
CA LYS A 431 4.31 -21.38 -7.36
C LYS A 431 5.77 -21.39 -6.91
N ALA A 432 6.23 -20.34 -6.24
CA ALA A 432 7.53 -20.29 -5.58
C ALA A 432 7.57 -21.10 -4.25
N GLY A 433 6.43 -21.57 -3.74
CA GLY A 433 6.35 -22.39 -2.54
C GLY A 433 6.33 -21.61 -1.23
N HIS A 434 5.94 -20.33 -1.24
CA HIS A 434 5.97 -19.47 -0.04
C HIS A 434 4.57 -19.14 0.52
N THR A 435 3.51 -19.36 -0.26
CA THR A 435 2.13 -19.00 0.11
C THR A 435 1.12 -20.07 -0.28
N LEU A 436 -0.07 -19.99 0.31
CA LEU A 436 -1.24 -20.71 -0.19
C LEU A 436 -1.59 -20.25 -1.62
N SER A 437 -2.22 -21.13 -2.38
CA SER A 437 -2.78 -20.79 -3.70
C SER A 437 -3.93 -19.78 -3.57
N TYR A 438 -4.20 -19.01 -4.64
CA TYR A 438 -5.32 -18.07 -4.63
C TYR A 438 -6.66 -18.73 -4.27
N LYS A 439 -6.89 -19.96 -4.75
CA LYS A 439 -8.09 -20.74 -4.42
C LYS A 439 -8.19 -21.05 -2.92
N GLN A 440 -7.08 -21.44 -2.29
CA GLN A 440 -7.04 -21.73 -0.86
C GLN A 440 -7.25 -20.47 -0.02
N VAL A 441 -6.75 -19.31 -0.49
CA VAL A 441 -7.04 -18.02 0.15
C VAL A 441 -8.53 -17.67 0.07
N LEU A 442 -9.20 -17.91 -1.05
CA LEU A 442 -10.66 -17.70 -1.12
C LEU A 442 -11.45 -18.64 -0.20
N GLN A 443 -10.98 -19.87 0.00
CA GLN A 443 -11.56 -20.81 0.96
C GLN A 443 -11.35 -20.33 2.40
N LEU A 444 -10.16 -19.82 2.70
CA LEU A 444 -9.84 -19.17 3.98
C LEU A 444 -10.80 -17.99 4.24
N ASP A 445 -10.90 -17.05 3.30
CA ASP A 445 -11.78 -15.89 3.39
C ASP A 445 -13.25 -16.30 3.60
N THR A 446 -13.68 -17.39 2.96
CA THR A 446 -15.05 -17.92 3.10
C THR A 446 -15.26 -18.51 4.49
N ALA A 447 -14.33 -19.30 5.02
CA ALA A 447 -14.41 -19.85 6.37
C ALA A 447 -14.43 -18.74 7.45
N LEU A 448 -13.64 -17.68 7.26
CA LEU A 448 -13.65 -16.50 8.13
C LEU A 448 -15.01 -15.79 8.08
N ALA A 449 -15.56 -15.58 6.88
CA ALA A 449 -16.88 -14.96 6.71
C ALA A 449 -18.01 -15.81 7.33
N GLU A 450 -18.00 -17.13 7.13
CA GLU A 450 -18.96 -18.07 7.73
C GLU A 450 -18.88 -18.06 9.26
N SER A 451 -17.68 -17.94 9.83
CA SER A 451 -17.50 -17.80 11.27
C SER A 451 -18.13 -16.52 11.79
N THR A 452 -17.92 -15.40 11.11
CA THR A 452 -18.54 -14.11 11.46
C THR A 452 -20.07 -14.15 11.32
N LEU A 453 -20.61 -14.86 10.32
CA LEU A 453 -22.07 -15.01 10.14
C LEU A 453 -22.77 -15.76 11.28
N LYS A 454 -22.06 -16.51 12.12
CA LYS A 454 -22.66 -17.18 13.27
C LYS A 454 -23.27 -16.21 14.29
N SER A 455 -22.79 -14.96 14.33
CA SER A 455 -23.33 -13.90 15.18
C SER A 455 -24.41 -13.05 14.48
N MET A 456 -24.86 -13.44 13.28
CA MET A 456 -25.85 -12.68 12.53
C MET A 456 -27.23 -12.79 13.18
N ASP A 457 -27.86 -11.64 13.38
CA ASP A 457 -29.26 -11.55 13.72
C ASP A 457 -30.13 -11.77 12.47
N PRO A 458 -31.04 -12.77 12.46
CA PRO A 458 -31.83 -13.11 11.28
C PRO A 458 -32.90 -12.08 10.93
N GLN A 459 -33.29 -11.19 11.85
CA GLN A 459 -34.34 -10.19 11.60
C GLN A 459 -33.77 -8.91 10.96
N THR A 460 -32.61 -8.47 11.43
CA THR A 460 -31.99 -7.20 11.02
C THR A 460 -30.83 -7.38 10.04
N GLY A 461 -30.30 -8.59 9.92
CA GLY A 461 -29.04 -8.86 9.21
C GLY A 461 -27.83 -8.22 9.90
N ALA A 462 -27.95 -7.79 11.15
CA ALA A 462 -26.84 -7.24 11.91
C ALA A 462 -25.85 -8.34 12.26
N VAL A 463 -24.55 -8.06 12.11
CA VAL A 463 -23.49 -9.02 12.44
C VAL A 463 -22.56 -8.38 13.46
N MET A 464 -22.30 -9.08 14.56
CA MET A 464 -21.37 -8.61 15.58
C MET A 464 -19.93 -8.76 15.08
N PRO A 465 -19.16 -7.66 14.93
CA PRO A 465 -17.77 -7.77 14.52
C PRO A 465 -16.95 -8.51 15.61
N PRO A 466 -16.13 -9.51 15.25
CA PRO A 466 -15.53 -10.45 16.21
C PRO A 466 -14.49 -9.81 17.14
N ASN A 467 -14.01 -8.60 16.81
CA ASN A 467 -13.01 -7.88 17.57
C ASN A 467 -13.60 -6.84 18.55
N ILE A 468 -14.93 -6.69 18.60
CA ILE A 468 -15.63 -5.80 19.53
C ILE A 468 -15.95 -6.58 20.82
N MET A 469 -15.65 -5.98 21.97
CA MET A 469 -15.88 -6.59 23.28
C MET A 469 -17.19 -6.12 23.91
N GLN A 470 -17.77 -6.96 24.76
CA GLN A 470 -18.93 -6.61 25.57
C GLN A 470 -18.57 -5.61 26.68
N ASP A 471 -19.57 -4.89 27.19
CA ASP A 471 -19.50 -3.97 28.33
C ASP A 471 -18.46 -2.85 28.17
N ARG A 472 -18.19 -2.46 26.93
CA ARG A 472 -17.25 -1.40 26.59
C ARG A 472 -17.88 -0.43 25.61
N PHE A 473 -17.84 0.85 25.98
CA PHE A 473 -18.39 1.93 25.17
C PHE A 473 -17.90 1.89 23.72
N MET A 474 -18.86 1.94 22.80
CA MET A 474 -18.64 2.00 21.38
C MET A 474 -19.56 3.01 20.70
N HIS A 475 -19.15 3.49 19.54
CA HIS A 475 -19.92 4.40 18.71
C HIS A 475 -19.78 4.03 17.24
N PHE A 476 -20.71 4.49 16.42
CA PHE A 476 -20.84 4.07 15.03
C PHE A 476 -20.62 5.23 14.07
N THR A 477 -20.23 4.90 12.85
CA THR A 477 -20.26 5.80 11.70
C THR A 477 -20.96 5.13 10.52
N ALA A 478 -21.60 5.95 9.69
CA ALA A 478 -22.16 5.51 8.42
C ALA A 478 -21.94 6.58 7.36
N ASP A 479 -21.58 6.16 6.15
CA ASP A 479 -21.39 7.05 5.02
C ASP A 479 -21.65 6.30 3.69
N ASN A 480 -21.91 7.05 2.62
CA ASN A 480 -22.00 6.51 1.27
C ASN A 480 -20.61 6.09 0.78
N ILE A 481 -20.53 4.89 0.20
CA ILE A 481 -19.34 4.40 -0.49
C ILE A 481 -19.61 4.33 -1.99
N ASP A 482 -19.36 5.46 -2.67
CA ASP A 482 -19.50 5.53 -4.11
C ASP A 482 -18.22 5.06 -4.82
N ILE A 483 -18.39 4.12 -5.76
CA ILE A 483 -17.31 3.66 -6.65
C ILE A 483 -17.76 3.87 -8.09
N LEU A 484 -16.98 4.69 -8.80
CA LEU A 484 -17.05 4.79 -10.25
C LEU A 484 -16.43 3.50 -10.81
N ASP A 485 -17.25 2.49 -11.06
CA ASP A 485 -16.77 1.31 -11.79
C ASP A 485 -16.37 1.75 -13.20
N GLU A 486 -15.14 1.41 -13.63
CA GLU A 486 -14.62 1.63 -14.98
C GLU A 486 -15.40 0.76 -15.99
N THR A 487 -16.63 1.15 -16.24
CA THR A 487 -17.50 0.57 -17.26
C THR A 487 -17.22 1.26 -18.59
N LEU A 488 -17.24 0.48 -19.68
CA LEU A 488 -16.96 0.99 -21.03
C LEU A 488 -17.93 2.12 -21.45
N ASP A 489 -19.12 2.18 -20.86
CA ASP A 489 -20.14 3.20 -21.10
C ASP A 489 -20.20 4.28 -19.99
N GLY A 490 -19.40 4.16 -18.93
CA GLY A 490 -19.44 5.04 -17.77
C GLY A 490 -20.74 4.96 -16.96
N LYS A 491 -21.58 3.95 -17.19
CA LYS A 491 -22.86 3.75 -16.50
C LYS A 491 -22.74 2.58 -15.52
N ASN A 492 -23.45 2.66 -14.39
CA ASN A 492 -23.36 1.76 -13.22
C ASN A 492 -22.27 2.16 -12.22
N THR A 493 -22.48 3.28 -11.56
CA THR A 493 -21.81 3.64 -10.32
C THR A 493 -22.35 2.76 -9.19
N PHE A 494 -21.45 2.17 -8.40
CA PHE A 494 -21.83 1.43 -7.20
C PHE A 494 -22.16 2.44 -6.11
N HIS A 495 -23.42 2.46 -5.67
CA HIS A 495 -23.94 3.31 -4.59
C HIS A 495 -24.35 2.42 -3.43
N ALA A 496 -23.62 2.49 -2.34
CA ALA A 496 -23.84 1.66 -1.16
C ALA A 496 -23.55 2.45 0.11
N THR A 497 -23.92 1.88 1.26
CA THR A 497 -23.67 2.45 2.58
C THR A 497 -22.66 1.60 3.33
N GLN A 498 -21.55 2.20 3.73
CA GLN A 498 -20.52 1.59 4.57
C GLN A 498 -20.73 2.01 6.02
N MET A 499 -20.66 1.05 6.94
CA MET A 499 -20.78 1.29 8.37
C MET A 499 -19.55 0.76 9.11
N ALA A 500 -19.23 1.37 10.24
CA ALA A 500 -18.17 0.90 11.14
C ALA A 500 -18.54 1.12 12.60
N VAL A 501 -18.03 0.22 13.45
CA VAL A 501 -18.06 0.34 14.91
C VAL A 501 -16.68 0.75 15.39
N TRP A 502 -16.61 1.71 16.30
CA TRP A 502 -15.38 2.19 16.92
C TRP A 502 -15.43 1.92 18.41
N GLN A 503 -14.41 1.26 18.94
CA GLN A 503 -14.35 0.89 20.35
C GLN A 503 -12.97 1.12 20.92
N ARG A 504 -12.86 1.96 21.96
CA ARG A 504 -11.58 2.32 22.58
C ARG A 504 -11.13 1.30 23.63
N GLY A 505 -9.85 0.92 23.59
CA GLY A 505 -9.23 0.04 24.57
C GLY A 505 -8.26 -0.95 23.92
N PRO A 506 -7.65 -1.86 24.71
CA PRO A 506 -6.79 -2.90 24.16
C PRO A 506 -7.55 -3.74 23.13
N SER A 507 -6.85 -4.16 22.07
CA SER A 507 -7.38 -5.05 21.05
C SER A 507 -7.82 -6.36 21.67
N ASN A 508 -8.97 -6.89 21.24
CA ASN A 508 -9.38 -8.24 21.61
C ASN A 508 -8.47 -9.27 20.92
N ASP A 509 -7.99 -10.27 21.65
CA ASP A 509 -7.33 -11.43 21.06
C ASP A 509 -8.40 -12.27 20.37
N VAL A 510 -8.56 -12.03 19.08
CA VAL A 510 -9.54 -12.76 18.26
C VAL A 510 -9.09 -14.21 18.17
N ARG A 511 -9.88 -15.13 18.73
CA ARG A 511 -9.57 -16.57 18.73
C ARG A 511 -9.69 -17.17 17.33
N LEU A 512 -8.59 -17.15 16.57
CA LEU A 512 -8.47 -17.82 15.28
C LEU A 512 -8.28 -19.34 15.41
N ASN A 513 -7.93 -19.82 16.61
CA ASN A 513 -7.69 -21.24 16.90
C ASN A 513 -8.96 -22.09 16.75
N ASP A 514 -10.13 -21.49 17.00
CA ASP A 514 -11.43 -22.17 16.97
C ASP A 514 -12.02 -22.24 15.55
N ILE A 515 -11.42 -21.56 14.58
CA ILE A 515 -11.87 -21.56 13.18
C ILE A 515 -11.17 -22.70 12.45
N THR A 516 -11.86 -23.82 12.32
CA THR A 516 -11.39 -24.96 11.53
C THR A 516 -11.50 -24.69 10.04
N ARG A 517 -10.61 -25.29 9.25
CA ARG A 517 -10.70 -25.29 7.78
C ARG A 517 -12.09 -25.78 7.35
N SER A 518 -12.77 -25.01 6.49
CA SER A 518 -14.07 -25.41 5.93
C SER A 518 -13.90 -26.75 5.21
N SER A 519 -14.67 -27.76 5.62
CA SER A 519 -14.69 -29.09 4.97
C SER A 519 -15.34 -29.03 3.58
N THR A 520 -16.11 -27.96 3.32
CA THR A 520 -16.70 -27.65 2.03
C THR A 520 -15.66 -27.04 1.09
N SER A 521 -15.47 -27.65 -0.07
CA SER A 521 -14.60 -27.15 -1.14
C SER A 521 -15.07 -25.83 -1.79
N SER A 522 -16.19 -25.26 -1.30
CA SER A 522 -16.85 -24.08 -1.86
C SER A 522 -15.95 -22.85 -1.77
N GLN A 523 -15.76 -22.19 -2.91
CA GLN A 523 -15.10 -20.89 -2.99
C GLN A 523 -16.11 -19.74 -2.91
N THR A 524 -17.39 -20.02 -2.72
CA THR A 524 -18.45 -19.01 -2.78
C THR A 524 -19.22 -19.01 -1.47
N LEU A 525 -19.30 -17.83 -0.86
CA LEU A 525 -20.13 -17.60 0.32
C LEU A 525 -21.61 -17.60 -0.09
N LYS A 526 -22.44 -18.34 0.65
CA LYS A 526 -23.90 -18.20 0.56
C LYS A 526 -24.31 -17.01 1.42
N VAL A 527 -24.77 -15.94 0.78
CA VAL A 527 -25.21 -14.73 1.47
C VAL A 527 -26.65 -14.96 1.97
N PRO A 528 -26.93 -14.78 3.27
CA PRO A 528 -28.29 -14.85 3.78
C PRO A 528 -29.15 -13.68 3.26
N ASP A 529 -30.41 -13.93 2.91
CA ASP A 529 -31.33 -12.92 2.36
C ASP A 529 -31.51 -11.69 3.28
N ALA A 530 -31.45 -11.89 4.60
CA ALA A 530 -31.54 -10.82 5.60
C ALA A 530 -30.43 -9.76 5.47
N MET A 531 -29.30 -10.08 4.84
CA MET A 531 -28.19 -9.14 4.61
C MET A 531 -28.49 -8.13 3.51
N ASP A 532 -29.23 -8.56 2.49
CA ASP A 532 -29.59 -7.75 1.32
C ASP A 532 -31.01 -7.13 1.46
N THR A 533 -31.80 -7.56 2.45
CA THR A 533 -33.15 -7.03 2.71
C THR A 533 -33.09 -5.71 3.50
N LEU A 534 -33.68 -4.65 2.95
CA LEU A 534 -33.86 -3.38 3.66
C LEU A 534 -35.05 -3.46 4.61
N ILE A 535 -34.92 -2.85 5.79
CA ILE A 535 -35.98 -2.74 6.79
C ILE A 535 -36.82 -1.51 6.45
N PRO A 536 -38.06 -1.68 5.95
CA PRO A 536 -38.88 -0.55 5.54
C PRO A 536 -39.25 0.29 6.76
N VAL A 537 -39.37 1.60 6.55
CA VAL A 537 -39.91 2.52 7.54
C VAL A 537 -41.01 3.37 6.90
N SER A 538 -42.08 3.62 7.64
CA SER A 538 -43.07 4.58 7.19
C SER A 538 -42.42 5.96 7.12
N LYS A 539 -42.28 6.47 5.90
CA LYS A 539 -41.73 7.80 5.64
C LYS A 539 -42.50 8.83 6.46
N PRO A 540 -41.84 9.85 7.04
CA PRO A 540 -42.53 10.93 7.71
C PRO A 540 -43.53 11.57 6.73
N VAL A 541 -44.84 11.41 6.99
CA VAL A 541 -45.92 11.93 6.13
C VAL A 541 -45.94 13.46 6.15
N GLN A 542 -45.60 14.02 7.31
CA GLN A 542 -45.30 15.43 7.52
C GLN A 542 -43.94 15.51 8.21
N LYS A 543 -43.18 16.57 7.94
CA LYS A 543 -41.92 16.79 8.63
C LYS A 543 -42.23 17.18 10.07
N THR A 544 -42.18 16.20 10.97
CA THR A 544 -42.42 16.37 12.40
C THR A 544 -41.29 17.24 12.96
N GLU A 545 -41.63 18.24 13.76
CA GLU A 545 -40.66 19.10 14.44
C GLU A 545 -40.83 18.87 15.94
N THR A 546 -39.73 18.61 16.65
CA THR A 546 -39.76 18.65 18.11
C THR A 546 -39.49 20.06 18.59
N VAL A 547 -40.28 20.46 19.57
CA VAL A 547 -40.06 21.66 20.35
C VAL A 547 -39.03 21.36 21.42
N LEU A 548 -38.00 22.20 21.54
CA LEU A 548 -37.04 22.10 22.62
C LEU A 548 -37.59 22.84 23.86
N PRO A 549 -37.39 22.31 25.08
CA PRO A 549 -37.71 23.03 26.31
C PRO A 549 -36.95 24.37 26.37
N GLU A 550 -37.54 25.40 27.00
CA GLU A 550 -36.96 26.75 27.13
C GLU A 550 -35.55 26.73 27.78
N CYS A 551 -35.28 25.78 28.67
CA CYS A 551 -33.94 25.61 29.27
C CYS A 551 -32.83 25.34 28.24
N CYS A 552 -33.16 24.80 27.06
CA CYS A 552 -32.19 24.54 26.00
C CYS A 552 -31.77 25.82 25.27
N GLU A 553 -32.53 26.92 25.38
CA GLU A 553 -32.17 28.20 24.77
C GLU A 553 -30.84 28.71 25.34
N GLN A 554 -30.67 28.62 26.65
CA GLN A 554 -29.45 29.05 27.33
C GLN A 554 -28.24 28.21 26.91
N ASP A 555 -28.42 26.89 26.79
CA ASP A 555 -27.39 25.96 26.34
C ASP A 555 -26.94 26.20 24.89
N ILE A 556 -27.82 26.74 24.04
CA ILE A 556 -27.49 27.00 22.63
C ILE A 556 -26.91 28.41 22.46
N VAL A 557 -27.49 29.40 23.15
CA VAL A 557 -27.39 30.82 22.82
C VAL A 557 -26.62 31.67 23.83
N LEU A 558 -26.75 31.40 25.14
CA LEU A 558 -26.38 32.37 26.19
C LEU A 558 -25.18 31.98 27.06
N GLU A 559 -25.00 30.72 27.44
CA GLU A 559 -23.93 30.35 28.39
C GLU A 559 -23.01 29.23 27.88
N GLN A 560 -21.74 29.58 27.74
CA GLN A 560 -20.66 28.60 27.69
C GLN A 560 -20.38 28.15 29.12
N SER A 561 -20.42 26.84 29.38
CA SER A 561 -20.08 26.34 30.71
C SER A 561 -18.71 26.84 31.13
N GLU A 562 -18.51 27.10 32.43
CA GLU A 562 -17.21 27.54 32.96
C GLU A 562 -16.08 26.59 32.52
N CYS A 563 -16.40 25.29 32.43
CA CYS A 563 -15.49 24.28 31.92
C CYS A 563 -15.12 24.50 30.45
N ALA A 564 -16.10 24.74 29.57
CA ALA A 564 -15.86 25.01 28.15
C ALA A 564 -15.03 26.28 27.93
N THR A 565 -15.35 27.36 28.65
CA THR A 565 -14.60 28.63 28.60
C THR A 565 -13.17 28.46 29.09
N ARG A 566 -12.96 27.68 30.16
CA ARG A 566 -11.62 27.34 30.66
C ARG A 566 -10.84 26.55 29.62
N CYS A 567 -11.43 25.53 29.00
CA CYS A 567 -10.77 24.76 27.94
C CYS A 567 -10.41 25.61 26.72
N ALA A 568 -11.26 26.57 26.34
CA ALA A 568 -10.98 27.50 25.25
C ALA A 568 -9.82 28.44 25.58
N ARG A 569 -9.77 28.97 26.81
CA ARG A 569 -8.67 29.83 27.27
C ARG A 569 -7.34 29.06 27.33
N GLU A 570 -7.36 27.82 27.80
CA GLU A 570 -6.19 26.92 27.79
C GLU A 570 -5.72 26.61 26.36
N ALA A 571 -6.64 26.35 25.44
CA ALA A 571 -6.33 26.12 24.03
C ALA A 571 -5.69 27.35 23.38
N PHE A 572 -6.26 28.55 23.61
CA PHE A 572 -5.72 29.82 23.13
C PHE A 572 -4.33 30.10 23.71
N ALA A 573 -4.16 29.94 25.01
CA ALA A 573 -2.86 30.11 25.68
C ALA A 573 -1.80 29.18 25.09
N THR A 574 -2.16 27.91 24.84
CA THR A 574 -1.27 26.92 24.22
C THR A 574 -0.84 27.31 22.80
N ASP A 575 -1.78 27.78 21.99
CA ASP A 575 -1.49 28.24 20.62
C ASP A 575 -0.65 29.52 20.62
N LEU A 576 -0.88 30.41 21.58
CA LEU A 576 -0.07 31.61 21.74
C LEU A 576 1.34 31.31 22.24
N THR A 577 1.50 30.35 23.16
CA THR A 577 2.82 29.81 23.55
C THR A 577 3.58 29.32 22.33
N PHE A 578 2.94 28.56 21.44
CA PHE A 578 3.55 28.12 20.19
C PHE A 578 4.04 29.31 19.36
N ASN A 579 3.22 30.34 19.17
CA ASN A 579 3.58 31.52 18.39
C ASN A 579 4.74 32.31 19.02
N ILE A 580 4.73 32.51 20.34
CA ILE A 580 5.81 33.21 21.07
C ILE A 580 7.13 32.44 20.98
N LEU A 581 7.11 31.12 21.19
CA LEU A 581 8.32 30.29 21.09
C LEU A 581 8.85 30.22 19.65
N ARG A 582 7.96 30.26 18.66
CA ARG A 582 8.32 30.34 17.25
C ARG A 582 8.97 31.70 16.91
N GLN A 583 8.46 32.80 17.47
CA GLN A 583 9.05 34.13 17.34
C GLN A 583 10.48 34.19 17.93
N ARG A 584 10.75 33.45 19.01
CA ARG A 584 12.09 33.31 19.61
C ARG A 584 13.04 32.41 18.81
N GLY A 585 12.53 31.67 17.82
CA GLY A 585 13.29 30.63 17.11
C GLY A 585 13.51 29.35 17.93
N THR A 586 12.91 29.22 19.11
CA THR A 586 13.01 28.01 19.97
C THR A 586 12.25 26.83 19.38
N VAL A 587 11.16 27.09 18.67
CA VAL A 587 10.33 26.07 18.00
C VAL A 587 10.31 26.29 16.50
N THR A 588 10.80 25.32 15.74
CA THR A 588 10.77 25.30 14.27
C THR A 588 9.84 24.22 13.70
N SER A 589 9.25 23.39 14.56
CA SER A 589 8.31 22.34 14.16
C SER A 589 6.92 22.91 13.85
N SER A 590 6.09 22.20 13.09
CA SER A 590 4.71 22.62 12.82
C SER A 590 3.84 22.65 14.09
N TRP A 591 2.71 23.37 14.03
CA TRP A 591 1.71 23.43 15.11
C TRP A 591 1.28 22.05 15.60
N THR A 592 1.06 21.09 14.69
CA THR A 592 0.65 19.74 15.05
C THR A 592 1.74 19.00 15.83
N VAL A 593 3.00 19.15 15.40
CA VAL A 593 4.17 18.50 16.03
C VAL A 593 4.48 19.11 17.40
N PHE A 594 4.33 20.42 17.54
CA PHE A 594 4.43 21.09 18.83
C PHE A 594 3.40 20.52 19.82
N ASN A 595 2.14 20.45 19.41
CA ASN A 595 1.06 19.93 20.25
C ASN A 595 1.19 18.45 20.62
N GLU A 596 1.74 17.63 19.72
CA GLU A 596 2.05 16.23 20.03
C GLU A 596 3.10 16.09 21.14
N LYS A 597 4.11 16.98 21.18
CA LYS A 597 5.16 16.97 22.21
C LYS A 597 4.64 17.36 23.59
N ILE A 598 3.76 18.36 23.65
CA ILE A 598 3.25 18.89 24.92
C ILE A 598 2.00 18.18 25.44
N SER A 599 1.24 17.49 24.58
CA SER A 599 0.02 16.78 24.98
C SER A 599 0.37 15.70 26.00
N SER A 600 -0.40 15.64 27.10
CA SER A 600 -0.29 14.63 28.15
C SER A 600 -1.22 13.43 27.92
N GLN A 601 -2.06 13.45 26.88
CA GLN A 601 -3.11 12.47 26.64
C GLN A 601 -2.54 11.13 26.10
N SER A 602 -2.47 10.13 26.97
CA SER A 602 -2.01 8.75 26.65
C SER A 602 -3.17 7.74 26.57
N GLN A 603 -4.27 8.13 25.92
CA GLN A 603 -5.44 7.26 25.76
C GLN A 603 -5.12 5.98 24.93
N PRO A 604 -5.78 4.84 25.19
CA PRO A 604 -5.65 3.63 24.37
C PRO A 604 -6.10 3.83 22.92
N MET A 605 -5.59 2.98 22.01
CA MET A 605 -6.03 2.96 20.61
C MET A 605 -7.51 2.56 20.49
N THR A 606 -8.10 2.93 19.37
CA THR A 606 -9.48 2.57 19.00
C THR A 606 -9.45 1.44 18.00
N SER A 607 -10.14 0.35 18.32
CA SER A 607 -10.35 -0.78 17.42
C SER A 607 -11.51 -0.47 16.48
N VAL A 608 -11.39 -0.90 15.23
CA VAL A 608 -12.44 -0.77 14.21
C VAL A 608 -13.11 -2.12 13.98
N GLY A 609 -14.43 -2.17 14.11
CA GLY A 609 -15.26 -3.31 13.72
C GLY A 609 -15.92 -3.01 12.38
N TYR A 610 -15.45 -3.63 11.30
CA TYR A 610 -16.06 -3.49 9.98
C TYR A 610 -17.43 -4.15 9.98
N MET A 611 -18.47 -3.39 9.64
CA MET A 611 -19.83 -3.90 9.48
C MET A 611 -20.13 -4.23 8.01
N PRO A 612 -21.10 -5.12 7.74
CA PRO A 612 -21.51 -5.43 6.38
C PRO A 612 -21.99 -4.20 5.60
N ILE A 613 -21.60 -4.12 4.33
CA ILE A 613 -22.01 -3.05 3.41
C ILE A 613 -23.48 -3.27 3.03
N ILE A 614 -24.28 -2.21 3.11
CA ILE A 614 -25.66 -2.22 2.59
C ILE A 614 -25.61 -1.75 1.14
N GLN A 615 -26.06 -2.59 0.20
CA GLN A 615 -26.06 -2.30 -1.24
C GLN A 615 -27.22 -1.36 -1.64
N ALA A 616 -27.39 -0.27 -0.90
CA ALA A 616 -28.35 0.79 -1.14
C ALA A 616 -27.77 2.12 -0.63
N PRO A 617 -28.15 3.26 -1.21
CA PRO A 617 -27.62 4.55 -0.82
C PRO A 617 -28.20 5.02 0.53
N ALA A 618 -27.35 5.63 1.36
CA ALA A 618 -27.71 6.01 2.74
C ALA A 618 -28.77 7.11 2.81
N HIS A 619 -28.97 7.86 1.71
CA HIS A 619 -29.97 8.92 1.65
C HIS A 619 -31.40 8.39 1.52
N GLU A 620 -31.63 7.09 1.33
CA GLU A 620 -32.97 6.51 1.37
C GLU A 620 -33.38 6.19 2.82
N TYR A 621 -34.63 6.50 3.22
CA TYR A 621 -35.09 6.28 4.59
C TYR A 621 -35.05 4.81 5.01
N ASP A 622 -35.37 3.87 4.11
CA ASP A 622 -35.32 2.44 4.41
C ASP A 622 -33.88 1.97 4.65
N THR A 623 -32.92 2.48 3.86
CA THR A 623 -31.49 2.23 4.08
C THR A 623 -31.04 2.79 5.41
N LEU A 624 -31.39 4.04 5.72
CA LEU A 624 -30.99 4.71 6.95
C LEU A 624 -31.63 4.05 8.19
N ASN A 625 -32.89 3.62 8.10
CA ASN A 625 -33.53 2.80 9.13
C ASN A 625 -32.78 1.48 9.32
N THR A 626 -32.41 0.81 8.23
CA THR A 626 -31.61 -0.43 8.29
C THR A 626 -30.26 -0.22 8.99
N VAL A 627 -29.57 0.90 8.70
CA VAL A 627 -28.34 1.32 9.41
C VAL A 627 -28.60 1.41 10.92
N VAL A 628 -29.61 2.18 11.33
CA VAL A 628 -29.93 2.39 12.75
C VAL A 628 -30.29 1.07 13.45
N ARG A 629 -31.15 0.25 12.86
CA ARG A 629 -31.57 -1.04 13.41
C ARG A 629 -30.39 -2.00 13.57
N ARG A 630 -29.46 -2.03 12.62
CA ARG A 630 -28.22 -2.82 12.76
C ARG A 630 -27.33 -2.30 13.88
N CYS A 631 -27.18 -0.98 14.03
CA CYS A 631 -26.43 -0.40 15.15
C CYS A 631 -27.08 -0.68 16.51
N PHE A 632 -28.41 -0.62 16.62
CA PHE A 632 -29.15 -1.00 17.83
C PHE A 632 -28.90 -2.45 18.21
N GLN A 633 -28.97 -3.36 17.24
CA GLN A 633 -28.74 -4.78 17.50
C GLN A 633 -27.32 -5.02 17.99
N VAL A 634 -26.31 -4.40 17.36
CA VAL A 634 -24.91 -4.49 17.83
C VAL A 634 -24.75 -3.87 19.23
N SER A 635 -25.40 -2.74 19.52
CA SER A 635 -25.37 -2.07 20.83
C SER A 635 -25.94 -2.94 21.94
N ALA A 636 -27.12 -3.53 21.70
CA ALA A 636 -27.77 -4.43 22.65
C ALA A 636 -26.91 -5.67 22.95
N HIS A 637 -26.31 -6.29 21.92
CA HIS A 637 -25.40 -7.44 22.11
C HIS A 637 -24.13 -7.12 22.90
N ALA A 638 -23.68 -5.85 22.84
CA ALA A 638 -22.52 -5.38 23.59
C ALA A 638 -22.89 -4.85 24.99
N GLY A 639 -24.16 -4.90 25.39
CA GLY A 639 -24.63 -4.40 26.69
C GLY A 639 -24.76 -2.86 26.77
N GLN A 640 -24.80 -2.17 25.63
CA GLN A 640 -24.91 -0.71 25.58
C GLN A 640 -26.34 -0.27 25.25
N GLU A 641 -26.95 0.54 26.12
CA GLU A 641 -28.33 1.02 25.98
C GLU A 641 -28.48 2.05 24.87
N PHE A 642 -27.61 3.07 24.85
CA PHE A 642 -27.66 4.18 23.89
C PHE A 642 -26.73 3.95 22.70
N THR A 643 -27.20 4.24 21.49
CA THR A 643 -26.44 4.07 20.25
C THR A 643 -26.04 5.42 19.68
N VAL A 644 -24.74 5.72 19.71
CA VAL A 644 -24.17 6.93 19.11
C VAL A 644 -23.84 6.67 17.65
N LEU A 645 -24.41 7.46 16.73
CA LEU A 645 -24.19 7.34 15.28
C LEU A 645 -23.72 8.68 14.70
N THR A 646 -22.46 8.75 14.26
CA THR A 646 -21.89 9.92 13.60
C THR A 646 -22.03 9.82 12.08
N VAL A 647 -22.58 10.85 11.44
CA VAL A 647 -22.81 10.90 9.99
C VAL A 647 -22.59 12.32 9.45
N ASP A 648 -22.53 12.49 8.13
CA ASP A 648 -22.48 13.82 7.51
C ASP A 648 -23.75 14.65 7.78
N GLN A 649 -23.73 15.92 7.39
CA GLN A 649 -24.85 16.83 7.64
C GLN A 649 -26.14 16.40 6.92
N ALA A 650 -26.06 15.81 5.71
CA ALA A 650 -27.22 15.44 4.93
C ALA A 650 -27.95 14.23 5.54
N LEU A 651 -27.21 13.23 6.00
CA LEU A 651 -27.73 12.06 6.70
C LEU A 651 -28.22 12.42 8.10
N TYR A 652 -27.54 13.32 8.80
CA TYR A 652 -27.96 13.80 10.12
C TYR A 652 -29.39 14.37 10.09
N CYS A 653 -29.72 15.18 9.09
CA CYS A 653 -31.08 15.72 8.91
C CYS A 653 -32.14 14.62 8.88
N LYS A 654 -31.89 13.58 8.08
CA LYS A 654 -32.81 12.46 7.89
C LYS A 654 -32.91 11.58 9.11
N LEU A 655 -31.80 11.39 9.84
CA LEU A 655 -31.81 10.70 11.13
C LEU A 655 -32.68 11.44 12.15
N MET A 656 -32.57 12.77 12.22
CA MET A 656 -33.41 13.56 13.12
C MET A 656 -34.89 13.49 12.71
N GLU A 657 -35.19 13.60 11.42
CA GLU A 657 -36.57 13.42 10.90
C GLU A 657 -37.14 12.04 11.26
N LEU A 658 -36.35 10.97 11.16
CA LEU A 658 -36.76 9.62 11.60
C LEU A 658 -36.97 9.56 13.11
N LYS A 659 -36.01 10.08 13.89
CA LYS A 659 -36.07 10.10 15.35
C LYS A 659 -37.32 10.82 15.86
N TRP A 660 -37.68 11.95 15.23
CA TRP A 660 -38.87 12.73 15.60
C TRP A 660 -40.17 12.12 15.11
N ALA A 661 -40.18 11.46 13.96
CA ALA A 661 -41.36 10.75 13.48
C ALA A 661 -41.71 9.52 14.33
N HIS A 662 -40.70 8.87 14.92
CA HIS A 662 -40.86 7.65 15.73
C HIS A 662 -40.07 7.73 17.06
N PRO A 663 -40.45 8.62 17.99
CA PRO A 663 -39.66 8.95 19.18
C PRO A 663 -39.45 7.74 20.10
N GLU A 664 -40.46 6.89 20.29
CA GLU A 664 -40.33 5.67 21.13
C GLU A 664 -39.40 4.62 20.51
N GLU A 665 -39.37 4.52 19.18
CA GLU A 665 -38.53 3.57 18.46
C GLU A 665 -37.06 3.98 18.49
N TYR A 666 -36.79 5.28 18.42
CA TYR A 666 -35.45 5.84 18.31
C TYR A 666 -34.99 6.62 19.56
N LYS A 667 -35.65 6.44 20.71
CA LYS A 667 -35.31 7.12 21.97
C LYS A 667 -33.86 6.92 22.40
N ASN A 668 -33.28 5.76 22.08
CA ASN A 668 -31.91 5.41 22.43
C ASN A 668 -30.88 5.83 21.36
N LEU A 669 -31.31 6.44 20.25
CA LEU A 669 -30.43 6.93 19.21
C LEU A 669 -29.87 8.32 19.56
N ILE A 670 -28.56 8.46 19.45
CA ILE A 670 -27.84 9.73 19.58
C ILE A 670 -27.14 10.05 18.25
N PRO A 671 -27.80 10.80 17.33
CA PRO A 671 -27.18 11.24 16.10
C PRO A 671 -26.12 12.31 16.37
N ARG A 672 -24.98 12.24 15.68
CA ARG A 672 -23.88 13.21 15.80
C ARG A 672 -23.46 13.74 14.43
N LEU A 673 -23.24 15.05 14.32
CA LEU A 673 -22.70 15.67 13.12
C LEU A 673 -21.20 15.34 12.94
N GLY A 674 -20.83 14.99 11.70
CA GLY A 674 -19.45 14.70 11.32
C GLY A 674 -18.52 15.90 11.39
N GLY A 675 -17.43 15.76 12.15
CA GLY A 675 -16.47 16.84 12.42
C GLY A 675 -15.58 17.21 11.23
N LEU A 676 -15.34 16.28 10.29
CA LEU A 676 -14.57 16.58 9.08
C LEU A 676 -15.35 17.54 8.18
N HIS A 677 -16.61 17.20 7.91
CA HIS A 677 -17.49 18.02 7.08
C HIS A 677 -17.78 19.38 7.70
N ILE A 678 -17.91 19.48 9.03
CA ILE A 678 -17.98 20.77 9.75
C ILE A 678 -16.74 21.62 9.43
N SER A 679 -15.54 21.04 9.61
CA SER A 679 -14.28 21.76 9.38
C SER A 679 -14.13 22.22 7.92
N MET A 680 -14.51 21.39 6.95
CA MET A 680 -14.47 21.74 5.53
C MET A 680 -15.46 22.85 5.17
N ASN A 681 -16.67 22.83 5.72
CA ASN A 681 -17.64 23.90 5.52
C ASN A 681 -17.17 25.19 6.18
N PHE A 682 -16.54 25.12 7.36
CA PHE A 682 -16.01 26.30 8.01
C PHE A 682 -14.81 26.91 7.27
N LEU A 683 -13.98 26.09 6.62
CA LEU A 683 -12.96 26.58 5.69
C LEU A 683 -13.59 27.35 4.52
N ASN A 684 -14.72 26.89 3.97
CA ASN A 684 -15.45 27.64 2.95
C ASN A 684 -15.96 28.97 3.50
N VAL A 685 -16.50 28.99 4.73
CA VAL A 685 -16.92 30.24 5.41
C VAL A 685 -15.77 31.23 5.56
N ILE A 686 -14.59 30.77 5.99
CA ILE A 686 -13.39 31.62 6.06
C ILE A 686 -13.03 32.16 4.68
N GLY A 687 -13.08 31.31 3.64
CA GLY A 687 -12.81 31.72 2.28
C GLY A 687 -13.80 32.74 1.74
N THR A 688 -15.11 32.57 1.99
CA THR A 688 -16.14 33.55 1.64
C THR A 688 -15.91 34.87 2.38
N HIS A 689 -15.63 34.86 3.68
CA HIS A 689 -15.29 36.08 4.44
C HIS A 689 -14.09 36.82 3.83
N MET A 690 -13.10 36.07 3.34
CA MET A 690 -11.88 36.60 2.75
C MET A 690 -11.95 36.77 1.22
N GLU A 691 -13.12 36.60 0.60
CA GLU A 691 -13.27 36.70 -0.86
C GLU A 691 -13.06 38.14 -1.33
N GLY A 692 -12.22 38.33 -2.36
CA GLY A 692 -11.79 39.66 -2.84
C GLY A 692 -10.80 40.41 -1.93
N SER A 693 -10.50 39.90 -0.72
CA SER A 693 -9.60 40.56 0.23
C SER A 693 -8.12 40.56 -0.18
N GLY A 694 -7.75 39.72 -1.15
CA GLY A 694 -6.38 39.49 -1.59
C GLY A 694 -5.66 38.28 -0.94
N LEU A 695 -6.33 37.50 -0.08
CA LEU A 695 -5.74 36.33 0.58
C LEU A 695 -5.31 35.23 -0.41
N ALA A 696 -6.11 34.99 -1.46
CA ALA A 696 -5.80 33.98 -2.47
C ALA A 696 -4.53 34.36 -3.24
N GLU A 697 -4.40 35.63 -3.59
CA GLU A 697 -3.24 36.23 -4.23
C GLU A 697 -2.01 36.14 -3.32
N VAL A 698 -2.15 36.39 -2.01
CA VAL A 698 -1.06 36.18 -1.04
C VAL A 698 -0.55 34.73 -1.09
N TRP A 699 -1.43 33.73 -1.14
CA TRP A 699 -1.00 32.33 -1.26
C TRP A 699 -0.32 31.99 -2.58
N ILE A 700 -0.73 32.65 -3.68
CA ILE A 700 -0.13 32.48 -5.01
C ILE A 700 1.26 33.13 -5.06
N GLU A 701 1.38 34.38 -4.61
CA GLU A 701 2.62 35.15 -4.59
C GLU A 701 3.65 34.54 -3.63
N ALA A 702 3.20 33.98 -2.50
CA ALA A 702 4.08 33.26 -1.56
C ALA A 702 4.51 31.87 -2.07
N GLY A 703 4.02 31.41 -3.23
CA GLY A 703 4.38 30.11 -3.80
C GLY A 703 3.77 28.90 -3.07
N ILE A 704 2.75 29.11 -2.24
CA ILE A 704 2.08 28.03 -1.49
C ILE A 704 1.22 27.20 -2.43
N PHE A 705 0.43 27.87 -3.28
CA PHE A 705 -0.51 27.25 -4.18
C PHE A 705 -0.42 27.86 -5.58
N GLY A 706 -0.66 27.04 -6.61
CA GLY A 706 -1.03 27.56 -7.93
C GLY A 706 -2.46 28.11 -7.93
N GLN A 707 -2.79 28.96 -8.90
CA GLN A 707 -4.05 29.71 -8.97
C GLN A 707 -5.31 28.83 -8.76
N ASN A 708 -5.43 27.71 -9.47
CA ASN A 708 -6.57 26.80 -9.31
C ASN A 708 -6.66 26.19 -7.90
N THR A 709 -5.52 25.90 -7.27
CA THR A 709 -5.49 25.33 -5.92
C THR A 709 -5.84 26.36 -4.86
N ALA A 710 -5.39 27.61 -5.03
CA ALA A 710 -5.78 28.72 -4.17
C ALA A 710 -7.31 28.92 -4.20
N GLN A 711 -7.93 28.94 -5.39
CA GLN A 711 -9.39 29.06 -5.50
C GLN A 711 -10.12 27.86 -4.90
N GLN A 712 -9.62 26.63 -5.08
CA GLN A 712 -10.20 25.45 -4.43
C GLN A 712 -10.05 25.48 -2.91
N ALA A 713 -8.96 26.07 -2.39
CA ALA A 713 -8.74 26.26 -0.97
C ALA A 713 -9.70 27.29 -0.37
N MET A 714 -9.91 28.43 -1.06
CA MET A 714 -10.91 29.43 -0.68
C MET A 714 -12.33 28.84 -0.65
N ASN A 715 -12.68 27.98 -1.61
CA ASN A 715 -13.99 27.32 -1.63
C ASN A 715 -14.16 26.18 -0.59
N GLY A 716 -13.19 25.96 0.31
CA GLY A 716 -13.24 24.87 1.31
C GLY A 716 -13.25 23.45 0.73
N LYS A 717 -13.03 23.27 -0.58
CA LYS A 717 -13.10 21.98 -1.28
C LYS A 717 -11.85 21.12 -1.13
N SER A 718 -10.79 21.68 -0.54
CA SER A 718 -9.52 21.01 -0.37
C SER A 718 -9.09 21.09 1.09
N TYR A 719 -8.90 19.94 1.73
CA TYR A 719 -8.33 19.88 3.08
C TYR A 719 -6.90 20.48 3.15
N LYS A 720 -6.23 20.68 2.00
CA LYS A 720 -4.97 21.43 1.93
C LYS A 720 -5.13 22.88 2.39
N ALA A 721 -6.34 23.46 2.36
CA ALA A 721 -6.63 24.79 2.86
C ALA A 721 -6.27 24.95 4.35
N THR A 722 -6.49 23.91 5.18
CA THR A 722 -6.12 23.95 6.60
C THR A 722 -4.64 24.26 6.79
N ARG A 723 -3.76 23.72 5.93
CA ARG A 723 -2.33 24.02 5.96
C ARG A 723 -2.08 25.50 5.66
N ALA A 724 -2.68 26.03 4.59
CA ALA A 724 -2.46 27.41 4.19
C ALA A 724 -2.92 28.39 5.27
N HIS A 725 -4.13 28.22 5.82
CA HIS A 725 -4.62 29.07 6.91
C HIS A 725 -3.73 28.99 8.15
N LYS A 726 -3.25 27.80 8.54
CA LYS A 726 -2.28 27.64 9.64
C LYS A 726 -1.01 28.45 9.41
N LEU A 727 -0.40 28.34 8.22
CA LEU A 727 0.82 29.07 7.87
C LEU A 727 0.56 30.58 7.79
N THR A 728 -0.59 31.01 7.26
CA THR A 728 -0.99 32.42 7.19
C THR A 728 -1.10 33.02 8.58
N VAL A 729 -1.80 32.36 9.51
CA VAL A 729 -1.91 32.86 10.89
C VAL A 729 -0.57 32.88 11.61
N GLN A 730 0.28 31.86 11.41
CA GLN A 730 1.65 31.87 11.94
C GLN A 730 2.46 33.07 11.43
N ALA A 731 2.39 33.36 10.13
CA ALA A 731 3.05 34.51 9.53
C ALA A 731 2.51 35.84 10.09
N LEU A 732 1.19 35.98 10.25
CA LEU A 732 0.58 37.17 10.86
C LEU A 732 1.00 37.34 12.32
N TRP A 733 1.07 36.26 13.11
CA TRP A 733 1.59 36.29 14.48
C TRP A 733 3.06 36.71 14.56
N ARG A 734 3.90 36.32 13.59
CA ARG A 734 5.30 36.80 13.52
C ARG A 734 5.41 38.29 13.25
N LEU A 735 4.44 38.88 12.56
CA LEU A 735 4.38 40.32 12.31
C LEU A 735 3.84 41.09 13.52
N LEU A 736 2.83 40.55 14.21
CA LEU A 736 2.19 41.18 15.37
C LEU A 736 2.98 40.99 16.66
N GLY A 737 3.70 39.87 16.79
CA GLY A 737 4.42 39.46 18.00
C GLY A 737 5.31 40.55 18.59
N PRO A 738 6.18 41.23 17.82
CA PRO A 738 7.00 42.33 18.33
C PRO A 738 6.18 43.49 18.91
N SER A 739 5.06 43.84 18.27
CA SER A 739 4.16 44.92 18.74
C SER A 739 3.46 44.52 20.05
N ILE A 740 3.01 43.28 20.15
CA ILE A 740 2.35 42.74 21.35
C ILE A 740 3.33 42.68 22.51
N LEU A 741 4.54 42.15 22.28
CA LEU A 741 5.59 42.08 23.29
C LEU A 741 6.00 43.46 23.81
N HIS A 742 6.10 44.46 22.92
CA HIS A 742 6.35 45.85 23.33
C HIS A 742 5.19 46.43 24.15
N HIS A 743 3.94 46.15 23.79
CA HIS A 743 2.78 46.59 24.56
C HIS A 743 2.75 45.96 25.96
N ILE A 744 3.11 44.67 26.08
CA ILE A 744 3.24 44.00 27.37
C ILE A 744 4.36 44.63 28.20
N ASP A 745 5.55 44.88 27.64
CA ASP A 745 6.65 45.54 28.38
C ASP A 745 6.26 46.94 28.89
N ALA A 746 5.52 47.70 28.08
CA ALA A 746 5.02 49.02 28.45
C ALA A 746 3.93 48.97 29.55
N THR A 747 3.14 47.90 29.60
CA THR A 747 1.97 47.77 30.50
C THR A 747 2.31 47.04 31.80
N ASP A 748 3.04 45.93 31.70
CA ASP A 748 3.47 45.08 32.80
C ASP A 748 4.88 44.50 32.51
N LYS A 749 5.90 45.25 32.95
CA LYS A 749 7.30 44.89 32.77
C LYS A 749 7.69 43.59 33.48
N GLN A 750 7.02 43.26 34.58
CA GLN A 750 7.27 42.00 35.29
C GLN A 750 6.77 40.83 34.44
N MET A 751 5.53 40.90 33.96
CA MET A 751 4.97 39.87 33.08
C MET A 751 5.78 39.71 31.79
N TYR A 752 6.29 40.80 31.20
CA TYR A 752 7.20 40.71 30.06
C TYR A 752 8.48 39.93 30.40
N GLY A 753 9.08 40.19 31.56
CA GLY A 753 10.23 39.46 32.08
C GLY A 753 9.93 37.97 32.27
N ASP A 754 8.79 37.66 32.89
CA ASP A 754 8.33 36.30 33.15
C ASP A 754 8.09 35.54 31.83
N ILE A 755 7.37 36.14 30.88
CA ILE A 755 7.16 35.58 29.54
C ILE A 755 8.50 35.26 28.89
N SER A 756 9.45 36.20 28.93
CA SER A 756 10.75 36.09 28.25
C SER A 756 11.62 34.94 28.75
N GLN A 757 11.54 34.61 30.04
CA GLN A 757 12.35 33.55 30.68
C GLN A 757 11.60 32.24 30.89
N ALA A 758 10.27 32.23 30.81
CA ALA A 758 9.45 31.05 31.05
C ALA A 758 9.76 29.91 30.09
N ASP A 759 9.76 28.69 30.62
CA ASP A 759 9.74 27.47 29.83
C ASP A 759 8.35 27.27 29.18
N THR A 760 8.16 26.16 28.44
CA THR A 760 6.89 25.94 27.71
C THR A 760 5.68 25.83 28.63
N GLN A 761 5.79 25.17 29.79
CA GLN A 761 4.65 24.95 30.67
C GLN A 761 4.34 26.18 31.51
N ASP A 762 5.38 26.85 32.03
CA ASP A 762 5.24 28.11 32.75
C ASP A 762 4.62 29.18 31.85
N LEU A 763 5.05 29.23 30.58
CA LEU A 763 4.51 30.17 29.60
C LEU A 763 3.02 29.90 29.32
N ILE A 764 2.59 28.63 29.19
CA ILE A 764 1.15 28.30 29.08
C ILE A 764 0.38 28.81 30.30
N GLY A 765 0.93 28.61 31.51
CA GLY A 765 0.33 29.10 32.76
C GLY A 765 0.16 30.62 32.79
N ILE A 766 1.18 31.38 32.41
CA ILE A 766 1.16 32.85 32.34
C ILE A 766 0.11 33.33 31.33
N LEU A 767 0.10 32.76 30.12
CA LEU A 767 -0.81 33.18 29.05
C LEU A 767 -2.27 32.77 29.31
N ASN A 768 -2.51 31.78 30.17
CA ASN A 768 -3.84 31.37 30.62
C ASN A 768 -4.37 32.24 31.78
N SER A 769 -3.58 33.19 32.30
CA SER A 769 -4.00 34.06 33.40
C SER A 769 -5.01 35.13 32.97
N GLN A 770 -5.88 35.54 33.89
CA GLN A 770 -6.84 36.62 33.63
C GLN A 770 -6.15 37.98 33.40
N SER A 771 -5.01 38.23 34.04
CA SER A 771 -4.24 39.47 33.85
C SER A 771 -3.70 39.58 32.43
N PHE A 772 -3.13 38.51 31.89
CA PHE A 772 -2.71 38.47 30.49
C PHE A 772 -3.88 38.70 29.54
N GLY A 773 -5.03 38.08 29.82
CA GLY A 773 -6.27 38.29 29.05
C GLY A 773 -6.65 39.77 28.93
N ARG A 774 -6.65 40.51 30.05
CA ARG A 774 -6.97 41.96 30.06
C ARG A 774 -5.96 42.80 29.27
N ILE A 775 -4.68 42.46 29.33
CA ILE A 775 -3.64 43.16 28.53
C ILE A 775 -3.87 42.94 27.04
N MET A 776 -4.21 41.70 26.64
CA MET A 776 -4.52 41.39 25.25
C MET A 776 -5.79 42.08 24.76
N GLU A 777 -6.84 42.13 25.59
CA GLU A 777 -8.07 42.89 25.29
C GLU A 777 -7.76 44.37 25.08
N ASN A 778 -6.96 44.99 25.95
CA ASN A 778 -6.56 46.40 25.79
C ASN A 778 -5.73 46.65 24.52
N PHE A 779 -4.74 45.79 24.24
CA PHE A 779 -3.95 45.87 23.02
C PHE A 779 -4.84 45.83 21.77
N GLU A 780 -5.79 44.90 21.78
CA GLU A 780 -6.71 44.66 20.69
C GLU A 780 -7.64 45.86 20.47
N GLU A 781 -8.31 46.35 21.53
CA GLU A 781 -9.19 47.52 21.47
C GLU A 781 -8.47 48.75 20.91
N ASN A 782 -7.29 49.09 21.44
CA ASN A 782 -6.51 50.25 20.97
C ASN A 782 -6.18 50.13 19.48
N ARG A 783 -5.73 48.94 19.03
CA ARG A 783 -5.34 48.72 17.63
C ARG A 783 -6.52 48.68 16.67
N ARG A 784 -7.69 48.20 17.11
CA ARG A 784 -8.92 48.23 16.32
C ARG A 784 -9.36 49.67 16.04
N GLU A 785 -9.26 50.56 17.04
CA GLU A 785 -9.60 51.99 16.89
C GLU A 785 -8.62 52.73 15.96
N GLU A 786 -7.33 52.38 16.00
CA GLU A 786 -6.29 53.00 15.18
C GLU A 786 -6.35 52.59 13.69
N ASN A 787 -6.68 51.32 13.40
CA ASN A 787 -6.56 50.78 12.05
C ASN A 787 -7.63 49.74 11.72
N VAL A 788 -8.55 50.11 10.83
CA VAL A 788 -9.63 49.25 10.36
C VAL A 788 -9.15 47.98 9.62
N ASN A 789 -8.00 48.03 8.93
CA ASN A 789 -7.42 46.84 8.32
C ASN A 789 -6.89 45.86 9.38
N PHE A 790 -6.36 46.39 10.51
CA PHE A 790 -5.95 45.53 11.62
C PHE A 790 -7.16 44.77 12.16
N ASP A 791 -8.30 45.44 12.39
CA ASP A 791 -9.51 44.77 12.88
C ASP A 791 -9.95 43.63 11.95
N PHE A 792 -10.01 43.87 10.64
CA PHE A 792 -10.35 42.84 9.66
C PHE A 792 -9.42 41.61 9.69
N TRP A 793 -8.10 41.83 9.63
CA TRP A 793 -7.14 40.72 9.69
C TRP A 793 -7.10 40.03 11.05
N TRP A 794 -7.41 40.75 12.12
CA TRP A 794 -7.57 40.19 13.45
C TRP A 794 -8.81 39.29 13.54
N LYS A 795 -9.95 39.69 12.96
CA LYS A 795 -11.14 38.82 12.83
C LYS A 795 -10.82 37.56 12.03
N TYR A 796 -10.05 37.65 10.95
CA TYR A 796 -9.56 36.48 10.22
C TYR A 796 -8.72 35.54 11.11
N ILE A 797 -7.79 36.08 11.92
CA ILE A 797 -7.02 35.28 12.90
C ILE A 797 -7.98 34.56 13.85
N LYS A 798 -8.98 35.25 14.41
CA LYS A 798 -9.99 34.66 15.32
C LYS A 798 -10.81 33.54 14.68
N MET A 799 -11.18 33.69 13.41
CA MET A 799 -11.87 32.62 12.68
C MET A 799 -10.98 31.38 12.55
N VAL A 800 -9.73 31.54 12.12
CA VAL A 800 -8.80 30.42 12.00
C VAL A 800 -8.46 29.81 13.37
N GLU A 801 -8.30 30.60 14.42
CA GLU A 801 -8.15 30.11 15.80
C GLU A 801 -9.34 29.25 16.24
N THR A 802 -10.57 29.64 15.89
CA THR A 802 -11.77 28.83 16.14
C THR A 802 -11.70 27.47 15.45
N LEU A 803 -11.20 27.43 14.20
CA LEU A 803 -10.94 26.18 13.48
C LEU A 803 -9.86 25.33 14.18
N LEU A 804 -8.80 25.95 14.70
CA LEU A 804 -7.73 25.25 15.41
C LEU A 804 -8.20 24.72 16.77
N MET A 805 -9.03 25.46 17.50
CA MET A 805 -9.67 24.99 18.74
C MET A 805 -10.55 23.76 18.48
N PHE A 806 -11.37 23.78 17.44
CA PHE A 806 -12.18 22.61 17.04
C PHE A 806 -11.30 21.42 16.65
N THR A 807 -10.22 21.68 15.91
CA THR A 807 -9.24 20.64 15.54
C THR A 807 -8.55 20.05 16.78
N ARG A 808 -8.14 20.90 17.73
CA ARG A 808 -7.53 20.49 19.01
C ARG A 808 -8.48 19.64 19.83
N ALA A 809 -9.74 20.07 19.96
CA ALA A 809 -10.78 19.34 20.67
C ALA A 809 -10.87 17.89 20.18
N GLN A 810 -10.81 17.68 18.86
CA GLN A 810 -10.82 16.34 18.28
C GLN A 810 -9.51 15.58 18.48
N ARG A 811 -8.36 16.25 18.37
CA ARG A 811 -7.01 15.64 18.46
C ARG A 811 -6.64 15.18 19.87
N ASP A 812 -7.08 15.92 20.89
CA ASP A 812 -6.91 15.58 22.30
C ASP A 812 -8.15 14.87 22.90
N GLY A 813 -9.31 14.92 22.24
CA GLY A 813 -10.54 14.30 22.73
C GLY A 813 -11.18 15.09 23.88
N VAL A 814 -11.24 16.43 23.76
CA VAL A 814 -11.82 17.33 24.76
C VAL A 814 -13.23 17.71 24.33
N TRP A 815 -14.24 17.14 24.99
CA TRP A 815 -15.65 17.29 24.61
C TRP A 815 -16.18 18.72 24.74
N ASP A 816 -15.88 19.39 25.87
CA ASP A 816 -16.39 20.75 26.11
C ASP A 816 -15.82 21.76 25.10
N LEU A 817 -14.55 21.60 24.71
CA LEU A 817 -13.92 22.42 23.68
C LEU A 817 -14.52 22.17 22.29
N HIS A 818 -14.97 20.94 22.00
CA HIS A 818 -15.65 20.61 20.73
C HIS A 818 -16.96 21.38 20.61
N LEU A 819 -17.77 21.39 21.66
CA LEU A 819 -19.04 22.14 21.69
C LEU A 819 -18.81 23.66 21.67
N PHE A 820 -17.83 24.15 22.43
CA PHE A 820 -17.43 25.56 22.41
C PHE A 820 -17.10 26.04 21.00
N ALA A 821 -16.15 25.37 20.34
CA ALA A 821 -15.67 25.80 19.05
C ALA A 821 -16.76 25.66 17.96
N PHE A 822 -17.60 24.62 18.03
CA PHE A 822 -18.73 24.47 17.11
C PHE A 822 -19.76 25.60 17.27
N ARG A 823 -20.08 26.02 18.51
CA ARG A 823 -20.99 27.15 18.76
C ARG A 823 -20.44 28.46 18.17
N GLU A 824 -19.13 28.71 18.31
CA GLU A 824 -18.49 29.88 17.68
C GLU A 824 -18.55 29.80 16.15
N MET A 825 -18.28 28.63 15.55
CA MET A 825 -18.42 28.42 14.10
C MET A 825 -19.85 28.66 13.60
N LEU A 826 -20.85 28.28 14.39
CA LEU A 826 -22.27 28.36 14.02
C LEU A 826 -22.72 29.80 13.71
N THR A 827 -22.16 30.77 14.42
CA THR A 827 -22.42 32.20 14.17
C THR A 827 -22.04 32.59 12.74
N TYR A 828 -20.87 32.14 12.27
CA TYR A 828 -20.42 32.42 10.91
C TYR A 828 -21.14 31.56 9.86
N PHE A 829 -21.55 30.33 10.20
CA PHE A 829 -22.37 29.52 9.29
C PHE A 829 -23.68 30.21 8.94
N LEU A 830 -24.35 30.82 9.93
CA LEU A 830 -25.55 31.63 9.70
C LEU A 830 -25.23 32.86 8.86
N ARG A 831 -24.18 33.61 9.23
CA ARG A 831 -23.79 34.84 8.51
C ARG A 831 -23.54 34.60 7.01
N TYR A 832 -22.81 33.55 6.66
CA TYR A 832 -22.36 33.26 5.29
C TYR A 832 -23.21 32.20 4.57
N ASP A 833 -24.51 32.13 4.87
CA ASP A 833 -25.50 31.33 4.13
C ASP A 833 -25.21 29.82 4.07
N HIS A 834 -24.49 29.26 5.05
CA HIS A 834 -24.38 27.82 5.28
C HIS A 834 -25.62 27.29 6.03
N TYR A 835 -26.80 27.58 5.48
CA TYR A 835 -28.11 27.41 6.13
C TYR A 835 -28.41 25.98 6.60
N ASN A 836 -27.81 24.97 5.98
CA ASN A 836 -27.93 23.59 6.41
C ASN A 836 -27.33 23.38 7.81
N TYR A 837 -26.13 23.92 8.06
CA TYR A 837 -25.54 23.96 9.40
C TYR A 837 -26.21 25.01 10.28
N GLY A 838 -26.61 26.16 9.72
CA GLY A 838 -27.37 27.17 10.47
C GLY A 838 -28.70 26.64 11.04
N ARG A 839 -29.38 25.75 10.31
CA ARG A 839 -30.64 25.11 10.73
C ARG A 839 -30.43 23.98 11.73
N TRP A 840 -29.53 23.05 11.42
CA TRP A 840 -29.38 21.80 12.19
C TRP A 840 -28.29 21.87 13.27
N GLY A 841 -27.41 22.87 13.22
CA GLY A 841 -26.40 23.13 14.24
C GLY A 841 -26.97 23.48 15.63
N PRO A 842 -27.99 24.36 15.73
CA PRO A 842 -28.67 24.62 17.00
C PRO A 842 -29.34 23.37 17.58
N VAL A 843 -29.99 22.58 16.72
CA VAL A 843 -30.60 21.29 17.09
C VAL A 843 -29.54 20.32 17.61
N TYR A 844 -28.40 20.23 16.93
CA TYR A 844 -27.27 19.42 17.38
C TYR A 844 -26.74 19.86 18.75
N LEU A 845 -26.54 21.16 18.97
CA LEU A 845 -26.09 21.67 20.28
C LEU A 845 -27.07 21.31 21.41
N ALA A 846 -28.38 21.41 21.14
CA ALA A 846 -29.42 21.05 22.10
C ALA A 846 -29.44 19.55 22.44
N GLU A 847 -29.30 18.67 21.45
CA GLU A 847 -29.22 17.22 21.66
C GLU A 847 -27.94 16.85 22.42
N MET A 848 -26.83 17.54 22.15
CA MET A 848 -25.55 17.28 22.81
C MET A 848 -25.47 17.81 24.24
N SER A 849 -26.28 18.81 24.62
CA SER A 849 -26.35 19.28 26.02
C SER A 849 -27.18 18.35 26.90
N GLN A 850 -28.07 17.55 26.32
CA GLN A 850 -28.99 16.63 27.00
C GLN A 850 -28.57 15.17 26.90
N LEU A 851 -27.27 14.90 26.76
CA LEU A 851 -26.77 13.53 26.66
C LEU A 851 -27.05 12.73 27.95
N PRO A 852 -27.42 11.44 27.83
CA PRO A 852 -27.45 10.52 28.96
C PRO A 852 -26.13 10.51 29.74
N ALA A 853 -26.20 10.36 31.06
CA ALA A 853 -25.05 10.52 31.95
C ALA A 853 -23.91 9.53 31.67
N ASP A 854 -24.24 8.30 31.27
CA ASP A 854 -23.29 7.26 30.87
C ASP A 854 -22.55 7.65 29.58
N VAL A 855 -23.26 8.14 28.56
CA VAL A 855 -22.67 8.62 27.30
C VAL A 855 -21.82 9.87 27.52
N LEU A 856 -22.33 10.84 28.29
CA LEU A 856 -21.62 12.08 28.62
C LEU A 856 -20.29 11.78 29.33
N THR A 857 -20.30 10.85 30.29
CA THR A 857 -19.08 10.42 31.00
C THR A 857 -18.04 9.86 30.04
N GLU A 858 -18.46 9.05 29.07
CA GLU A 858 -17.56 8.47 28.07
C GLU A 858 -17.05 9.52 27.06
N PHE A 859 -17.88 10.51 26.72
CA PHE A 859 -17.48 11.66 25.90
C PHE A 859 -16.48 12.56 26.63
N GLN A 860 -16.68 12.84 27.92
CA GLN A 860 -15.72 13.58 28.76
C GLN A 860 -14.38 12.84 28.91
N ARG A 861 -14.38 11.50 28.83
CA ARG A 861 -13.17 10.66 28.73
C ARG A 861 -12.54 10.65 27.33
N GLY A 862 -13.07 11.45 26.41
CA GLY A 862 -12.60 11.58 25.03
C GLY A 862 -12.97 10.42 24.12
N LYS A 863 -13.92 9.55 24.49
CA LYS A 863 -14.31 8.38 23.67
C LYS A 863 -15.29 8.71 22.53
N PHE A 864 -15.51 9.99 22.24
CA PHE A 864 -16.25 10.46 21.07
C PHE A 864 -15.40 10.55 19.79
N VAL A 865 -14.08 10.37 19.90
CA VAL A 865 -13.11 10.41 18.77
C VAL A 865 -12.36 9.10 18.60
N VAL A 866 -11.78 8.90 17.41
CA VAL A 866 -11.04 7.70 17.04
C VAL A 866 -9.54 7.92 17.17
N LYS A 867 -8.84 7.00 17.86
CA LYS A 867 -7.38 7.00 18.02
C LYS A 867 -6.73 5.87 17.23
N GLY A 868 -6.08 6.20 16.12
CA GLY A 868 -5.48 5.20 15.21
C GLY A 868 -4.05 4.75 15.53
N SER A 869 -3.35 5.40 16.47
CA SER A 869 -1.99 5.02 16.86
C SER A 869 -1.66 5.39 18.32
N ASN A 870 -0.56 4.85 18.86
CA ASN A 870 -0.07 5.16 20.21
C ASN A 870 0.47 6.59 20.39
N ARG A 871 0.53 7.39 19.31
CA ARG A 871 0.99 8.78 19.37
C ARG A 871 0.02 9.66 20.17
N ARG A 872 0.49 10.84 20.58
CA ARG A 872 -0.33 11.86 21.24
C ARG A 872 -0.87 12.84 20.21
N PHE A 873 -1.89 13.63 20.58
CA PHE A 873 -2.48 14.65 19.70
C PHE A 873 -2.84 14.13 18.28
N ASN A 874 -3.29 12.89 18.18
CA ASN A 874 -3.44 12.16 16.91
C ASN A 874 -4.86 11.65 16.67
N GLN A 875 -5.78 11.90 17.59
CA GLN A 875 -7.17 11.48 17.47
C GLN A 875 -7.85 12.25 16.32
N VAL A 876 -8.90 11.67 15.76
CA VAL A 876 -9.70 12.27 14.69
C VAL A 876 -11.19 12.05 14.93
N ASP A 877 -12.00 12.91 14.35
CA ASP A 877 -13.45 12.70 14.34
C ASP A 877 -13.81 11.36 13.66
N PRO A 878 -14.84 10.63 14.14
CA PRO A 878 -15.27 9.38 13.53
C PRO A 878 -15.61 9.51 12.03
N ASP A 879 -16.18 10.64 11.60
CA ASP A 879 -16.44 10.95 10.18
C ASP A 879 -15.15 10.93 9.34
N GLN A 880 -14.06 11.50 9.88
CA GLN A 880 -12.76 11.46 9.23
C GLN A 880 -12.18 10.03 9.19
N ALA A 881 -12.39 9.25 10.25
CA ALA A 881 -11.96 7.85 10.29
C ALA A 881 -12.76 6.98 9.30
N GLN A 882 -14.04 7.28 9.11
CA GLN A 882 -14.90 6.65 8.11
C GLN A 882 -14.38 6.91 6.69
N GLU A 883 -13.96 8.14 6.37
CA GLU A 883 -13.38 8.45 5.06
C GLU A 883 -12.06 7.69 4.80
N TRP A 884 -11.23 7.46 5.83
CA TRP A 884 -10.05 6.60 5.70
C TRP A 884 -10.41 5.13 5.44
N LEU A 885 -11.48 4.65 6.07
CA LEU A 885 -12.00 3.31 5.87
C LEU A 885 -12.53 3.15 4.43
N ASN A 886 -13.36 4.10 3.97
CA ASN A 886 -13.83 4.18 2.59
C ASN A 886 -12.64 4.22 1.60
N GLY A 887 -11.64 5.05 1.88
CA GLY A 887 -10.41 5.13 1.09
C GLY A 887 -9.64 3.81 1.03
N THR A 888 -9.64 3.02 2.11
CA THR A 888 -9.05 1.67 2.13
C THR A 888 -9.86 0.70 1.26
N GLY A 889 -11.19 0.79 1.30
CA GLY A 889 -12.09 0.05 0.42
C GLY A 889 -11.94 0.41 -1.07
N LYS A 890 -11.51 1.64 -1.38
CA LYS A 890 -11.32 2.13 -2.77
C LYS A 890 -9.91 1.90 -3.35
N ARG A 891 -8.95 1.43 -2.55
CA ARG A 891 -7.55 1.18 -2.98
C ARG A 891 -7.30 -0.29 -3.35
N GLY A 892 -6.08 -0.60 -3.80
CA GLY A 892 -5.62 -1.97 -4.05
C GLY A 892 -5.88 -2.87 -2.83
N GLY A 893 -6.50 -4.03 -3.06
CA GLY A 893 -6.98 -4.92 -1.99
C GLY A 893 -8.40 -4.65 -1.47
N GLY A 894 -9.01 -3.52 -1.84
CA GLY A 894 -10.37 -3.10 -1.46
C GLY A 894 -11.49 -3.78 -2.24
N ILE A 895 -12.66 -3.14 -2.37
CA ILE A 895 -13.87 -3.68 -3.00
C ILE A 895 -13.99 -3.38 -4.50
N VAL A 896 -13.10 -2.55 -5.06
CA VAL A 896 -13.07 -2.26 -6.50
C VAL A 896 -12.95 -3.58 -7.29
N GLY A 897 -13.81 -3.76 -8.29
CA GLY A 897 -13.88 -4.97 -9.12
C GLY A 897 -14.64 -6.17 -8.52
N ILE A 898 -15.21 -6.06 -7.31
CA ILE A 898 -16.15 -7.07 -6.74
C ILE A 898 -17.50 -6.50 -6.32
N THR A 899 -17.71 -5.20 -6.53
CA THR A 899 -18.97 -4.46 -6.27
C THR A 899 -20.20 -5.13 -6.88
N LYS A 900 -20.06 -5.76 -8.06
CA LYS A 900 -21.16 -6.40 -8.80
C LYS A 900 -21.50 -7.82 -8.33
N THR A 901 -20.76 -8.40 -7.40
CA THR A 901 -20.96 -9.78 -6.93
C THR A 901 -21.23 -9.78 -5.43
N SER A 902 -22.51 -9.83 -5.03
CA SER A 902 -22.93 -9.79 -3.61
C SER A 902 -22.16 -10.80 -2.75
N SER A 903 -21.96 -12.04 -3.21
CA SER A 903 -21.20 -13.05 -2.47
C SER A 903 -19.72 -12.70 -2.27
N ALA A 904 -19.08 -12.03 -3.24
CA ALA A 904 -17.69 -11.61 -3.13
C ALA A 904 -17.54 -10.38 -2.25
N LEU A 905 -18.43 -9.41 -2.39
CA LEU A 905 -18.48 -8.19 -1.56
C LEU A 905 -18.75 -8.53 -0.10
N THR A 906 -19.78 -9.34 0.16
CA THR A 906 -20.17 -9.78 1.50
C THR A 906 -19.09 -10.63 2.16
N ARG A 907 -18.47 -11.56 1.40
CA ARG A 907 -17.29 -12.28 1.89
C ARG A 907 -16.16 -11.34 2.28
N TRP A 908 -15.86 -10.33 1.45
CA TRP A 908 -14.81 -9.38 1.75
C TRP A 908 -15.11 -8.61 3.05
N ALA A 909 -16.34 -8.10 3.21
CA ALA A 909 -16.73 -7.33 4.38
C ALA A 909 -16.68 -8.16 5.67
N LEU A 910 -17.28 -9.36 5.67
CA LEU A 910 -17.39 -10.23 6.85
C LEU A 910 -16.05 -10.84 7.30
N SER A 911 -15.14 -11.10 6.35
CA SER A 911 -13.82 -11.65 6.66
C SER A 911 -12.77 -10.56 6.96
N TYR A 912 -13.07 -9.28 6.73
CA TYR A 912 -12.05 -8.21 6.79
C TYR A 912 -11.40 -8.08 8.16
N ASN A 913 -12.19 -8.10 9.24
CA ASN A 913 -11.68 -7.99 10.62
C ASN A 913 -10.67 -9.12 10.92
N LEU A 914 -11.07 -10.36 10.65
CA LEU A 914 -10.26 -11.56 10.90
C LEU A 914 -9.01 -11.61 10.00
N ARG A 915 -9.13 -11.26 8.71
CA ARG A 915 -7.98 -11.19 7.79
C ARG A 915 -6.97 -10.13 8.20
N SER A 916 -7.47 -8.97 8.64
CA SER A 916 -6.62 -7.89 9.16
C SER A 916 -5.86 -8.32 10.41
N HIS A 917 -6.49 -9.11 11.28
CA HIS A 917 -5.83 -9.73 12.42
C HIS A 917 -4.74 -10.73 11.98
N ILE A 918 -5.04 -11.63 11.04
CA ILE A 918 -4.02 -12.53 10.46
C ILE A 918 -2.84 -11.74 9.89
N ALA A 919 -3.09 -10.65 9.16
CA ALA A 919 -2.04 -9.83 8.59
C ALA A 919 -1.23 -9.07 9.66
N LEU A 920 -1.87 -8.67 10.76
CA LEU A 920 -1.21 -8.09 11.93
C LEU A 920 -0.27 -9.10 12.59
N GLU A 921 -0.77 -10.29 12.90
CA GLU A 921 0.01 -11.38 13.50
C GLU A 921 1.15 -11.85 12.60
N THR A 922 0.93 -11.88 11.28
CA THR A 922 2.01 -12.17 10.31
C THR A 922 3.15 -11.18 10.42
N ARG A 923 2.85 -9.88 10.56
CA ARG A 923 3.88 -8.85 10.74
C ARG A 923 4.61 -9.00 12.08
N ARG A 924 3.88 -9.34 13.15
CA ARG A 924 4.45 -9.61 14.48
C ARG A 924 5.40 -10.81 14.46
N MET A 925 5.00 -11.91 13.81
CA MET A 925 5.83 -13.12 13.61
C MET A 925 7.14 -12.82 12.87
N TYR A 926 7.18 -11.80 12.01
CA TYR A 926 8.38 -11.34 11.33
C TYR A 926 9.01 -10.08 11.95
N HIS A 927 8.61 -9.73 13.19
CA HIS A 927 9.10 -8.59 13.96
C HIS A 927 9.12 -7.27 13.18
N MET A 928 8.19 -7.12 12.23
CA MET A 928 8.01 -5.88 11.50
C MET A 928 7.33 -4.88 12.41
N SER A 929 8.07 -3.87 12.86
CA SER A 929 7.50 -2.77 13.62
C SER A 929 6.47 -2.01 12.77
N HIS A 930 5.38 -1.55 13.40
CA HIS A 930 4.35 -0.70 12.75
C HIS A 930 4.85 0.69 12.31
N THR A 931 6.16 0.92 12.35
CA THR A 931 6.82 2.22 12.26
C THR A 931 6.65 2.90 10.90
N ASP A 932 6.54 2.13 9.81
CA ASP A 932 6.59 2.70 8.45
C ASP A 932 5.31 3.43 8.01
N ARG A 933 4.20 3.31 8.74
CA ARG A 933 2.93 3.98 8.38
C ARG A 933 2.52 5.14 9.28
N HIS A 934 3.32 5.48 10.29
CA HIS A 934 2.85 6.42 11.31
C HIS A 934 3.56 7.77 11.32
N CYS A 935 4.67 7.96 10.59
CA CYS A 935 5.21 9.30 10.39
C CYS A 935 4.17 10.16 9.66
N ARG A 936 3.59 11.15 10.34
CA ARG A 936 2.78 12.16 9.66
C ARG A 936 3.67 12.83 8.63
N ASN A 937 3.11 13.14 7.47
CA ASN A 937 3.81 13.95 6.48
C ASN A 937 4.38 15.23 7.12
N GLU A 938 3.68 15.85 8.08
CA GLU A 938 4.09 17.07 8.78
C GLU A 938 5.31 16.92 9.71
N GLU A 939 5.67 15.70 10.12
CA GLU A 939 6.87 15.44 10.92
C GLU A 939 8.11 15.21 10.08
N MET A 940 7.94 14.82 8.81
CA MET A 940 9.07 14.56 7.92
C MET A 940 9.95 15.82 7.81
N PRO A 941 11.29 15.70 7.97
CA PRO A 941 12.17 16.87 7.94
C PRO A 941 11.97 17.75 6.70
N SER A 942 11.81 17.13 5.52
CA SER A 942 11.53 17.82 4.26
C SER A 942 10.22 18.60 4.27
N ARG A 943 9.19 18.11 4.99
CA ARG A 943 7.93 18.82 5.12
C ARG A 943 8.02 19.97 6.12
N GLN A 944 8.74 19.80 7.22
CA GLN A 944 8.97 20.88 8.19
C GLN A 944 9.77 22.02 7.54
N GLU A 945 10.82 21.68 6.79
CA GLU A 945 11.60 22.65 6.01
C GLU A 945 10.72 23.41 5.02
N LYS A 946 9.89 22.69 4.23
CA LYS A 946 8.96 23.34 3.31
C LYS A 946 7.95 24.25 4.02
N ASP A 947 7.37 23.81 5.15
CA ASP A 947 6.40 24.62 5.90
C ASP A 947 7.06 25.89 6.45
N ASN A 948 8.31 25.81 6.94
CA ASN A 948 9.08 26.97 7.42
C ASN A 948 9.44 27.93 6.29
N THR A 949 9.85 27.42 5.12
CA THR A 949 10.12 28.24 3.93
C THR A 949 8.86 28.94 3.44
N ASP A 950 7.74 28.21 3.31
CA ASP A 950 6.46 28.79 2.88
C ASP A 950 5.93 29.85 3.88
N GLU A 951 6.14 29.65 5.19
CA GLU A 951 5.82 30.66 6.20
C GLU A 951 6.68 31.92 6.06
N GLN A 952 7.99 31.78 5.84
CA GLN A 952 8.87 32.93 5.62
C GLN A 952 8.50 33.71 4.35
N SER A 953 8.07 33.01 3.30
CA SER A 953 7.51 33.62 2.09
C SER A 953 6.23 34.39 2.36
N LEU A 954 5.34 33.89 3.23
CA LEU A 954 4.15 34.65 3.64
C LEU A 954 4.51 35.91 4.41
N VAL A 955 5.45 35.82 5.35
CA VAL A 955 5.94 36.97 6.12
C VAL A 955 6.46 38.05 5.17
N SER A 956 7.27 37.69 4.18
CA SER A 956 7.81 38.65 3.21
C SER A 956 6.72 39.29 2.34
N VAL A 957 5.73 38.51 1.88
CA VAL A 957 4.60 39.00 1.10
C VAL A 957 3.73 39.95 1.93
N PHE A 958 3.40 39.60 3.18
CA PHE A 958 2.60 40.45 4.06
C PHE A 958 3.32 41.75 4.45
N GLN A 959 4.64 41.71 4.68
CA GLN A 959 5.46 42.91 4.90
C GLN A 959 5.45 43.81 3.67
N ARG A 960 5.63 43.22 2.48
CA ARG A 960 5.60 43.94 1.21
C ARG A 960 4.24 44.60 0.97
N PHE A 961 3.14 43.97 1.37
CA PHE A 961 1.80 44.56 1.29
C PHE A 961 1.43 45.45 2.46
N LYS A 962 2.31 45.60 3.45
CA LYS A 962 2.16 46.51 4.60
C LYS A 962 0.90 46.23 5.43
N VAL A 963 0.57 44.95 5.67
CA VAL A 963 -0.68 44.54 6.33
C VAL A 963 -0.92 45.17 7.71
N PHE A 964 0.15 45.39 8.48
CA PHE A 964 0.11 45.99 9.83
C PHE A 964 1.08 47.18 9.97
N ASP A 965 1.40 47.87 8.87
CA ASP A 965 2.29 49.04 8.91
C ASP A 965 1.60 50.19 9.66
N PRO A 966 2.13 50.65 10.82
CA PRO A 966 1.49 51.71 11.61
C PRO A 966 1.49 53.07 10.89
N THR A 967 2.30 53.25 9.85
CA THR A 967 2.29 54.47 9.03
C THR A 967 1.13 54.51 8.03
N VAL A 968 0.45 53.38 7.81
CA VAL A 968 -0.69 53.25 6.90
C VAL A 968 -1.96 53.16 7.74
N GLN A 969 -2.62 54.30 7.95
CA GLN A 969 -3.90 54.40 8.67
C GLN A 969 -5.02 54.75 7.67
N PRO A 970 -5.56 53.75 6.95
CA PRO A 970 -6.61 54.02 5.98
C PRO A 970 -7.92 54.34 6.72
N THR A 971 -8.64 55.35 6.22
CA THR A 971 -9.93 55.77 6.79
C THR A 971 -11.06 54.78 6.52
N ALA A 972 -10.87 53.85 5.58
CA ALA A 972 -11.80 52.80 5.20
C ALA A 972 -11.04 51.50 4.92
N LEU A 973 -11.71 50.37 5.13
CA LEU A 973 -11.16 49.03 4.95
C LEU A 973 -10.66 48.83 3.51
N GLN A 974 -9.48 48.22 3.33
CA GLN A 974 -8.85 48.07 2.00
C GLN A 974 -8.47 46.62 1.71
N SER A 975 -8.65 46.20 0.46
CA SER A 975 -8.11 44.92 -0.01
C SER A 975 -6.58 44.95 0.04
N ILE A 976 -5.94 43.87 0.52
CA ILE A 976 -4.50 43.89 0.80
C ILE A 976 -3.67 44.03 -0.48
N VAL A 977 -4.18 43.51 -1.60
CA VAL A 977 -3.48 43.50 -2.89
C VAL A 977 -3.89 44.67 -3.77
N THR A 978 -5.18 44.87 -4.04
CA THR A 978 -5.63 45.92 -4.97
C THR A 978 -5.62 47.31 -4.34
N LYS A 979 -5.66 47.39 -3.01
CA LYS A 979 -5.86 48.63 -2.23
C LYS A 979 -7.20 49.32 -2.53
N ASP A 980 -8.15 48.60 -3.12
CA ASP A 980 -9.50 49.11 -3.31
C ASP A 980 -10.19 49.27 -1.95
N LEU A 981 -10.90 50.38 -1.79
CA LEU A 981 -11.64 50.71 -0.57
C LEU A 981 -12.97 49.96 -0.55
N ALA A 982 -13.27 49.32 0.57
CA ALA A 982 -14.62 48.85 0.87
C ALA A 982 -15.57 50.05 1.01
N ASP A 983 -16.79 49.90 0.51
CA ASP A 983 -17.86 50.81 0.86
C ASP A 983 -18.32 50.57 2.33
N GLU A 984 -19.14 51.49 2.85
CA GLU A 984 -19.64 51.42 4.24
C GLU A 984 -20.38 50.10 4.52
N GLN A 985 -21.10 49.56 3.54
CA GLN A 985 -21.89 48.34 3.69
C GLN A 985 -21.00 47.10 3.77
N ILE A 986 -19.95 47.02 2.96
CA ILE A 986 -18.96 45.94 2.95
C ILE A 986 -18.11 45.99 4.22
N GLN A 987 -17.66 47.18 4.62
CA GLN A 987 -16.89 47.36 5.84
C GLN A 987 -17.69 46.90 7.06
N ASP A 988 -18.92 47.39 7.23
CA ASP A 988 -19.80 46.96 8.32
C ASP A 988 -20.06 45.44 8.29
N SER A 989 -20.35 44.89 7.10
CA SER A 989 -20.59 43.47 6.89
C SER A 989 -19.43 42.58 7.36
N LEU A 990 -18.20 42.96 7.04
CA LEU A 990 -17.00 42.19 7.35
C LEU A 990 -16.59 42.32 8.81
N LEU A 991 -16.57 43.54 9.37
CA LEU A 991 -16.12 43.78 10.75
C LEU A 991 -17.11 43.25 11.80
N ASN A 992 -18.42 43.32 11.51
CA ASN A 992 -19.49 42.88 12.40
C ASN A 992 -20.04 41.48 12.09
N ALA A 993 -19.37 40.69 11.23
CA ALA A 993 -19.83 39.39 10.76
C ALA A 993 -20.23 38.42 11.90
N GLN A 994 -19.42 38.32 12.96
CA GLN A 994 -19.69 37.46 14.12
C GLN A 994 -20.89 37.98 14.94
N THR A 995 -20.97 39.29 15.14
CA THR A 995 -22.06 39.94 15.89
C THR A 995 -23.40 39.71 15.20
N TYR A 996 -23.47 39.91 13.89
CA TYR A 996 -24.65 39.61 13.09
C TYR A 996 -24.99 38.12 13.11
N GLY A 997 -23.99 37.25 13.01
CA GLY A 997 -24.18 35.81 13.16
C GLY A 997 -24.77 35.39 14.50
N LYS A 998 -24.32 36.02 15.61
CA LYS A 998 -24.84 35.79 16.96
C LYS A 998 -26.30 36.24 17.11
N GLN A 999 -26.63 37.43 16.60
CA GLN A 999 -28.00 37.93 16.58
C GLN A 999 -28.92 37.00 15.77
N GLN A 1000 -28.46 36.54 14.60
CA GLN A 1000 -29.21 35.59 13.77
C GLN A 1000 -29.41 34.25 14.47
N LEU A 1001 -28.43 33.77 15.23
CA LEU A 1001 -28.57 32.55 16.03
C LEU A 1001 -29.61 32.72 17.13
N GLN A 1002 -29.53 33.84 17.86
CA GLN A 1002 -30.50 34.21 18.90
C GLN A 1002 -31.93 34.25 18.34
N GLU A 1003 -32.14 34.96 17.24
CA GLU A 1003 -33.43 35.05 16.56
C GLU A 1003 -33.90 33.68 16.05
N PHE A 1004 -33.01 32.87 15.46
CA PHE A 1004 -33.36 31.55 14.94
C PHE A 1004 -33.86 30.62 16.05
N VAL A 1005 -33.14 30.54 17.18
CA VAL A 1005 -33.51 29.69 18.31
C VAL A 1005 -34.83 30.15 18.90
N LYS A 1006 -34.98 31.46 19.14
CA LYS A 1006 -36.21 32.05 19.70
C LYS A 1006 -37.43 31.84 18.80
N ASP A 1007 -37.29 32.02 17.49
CA ASP A 1007 -38.43 31.95 16.56
C ASP A 1007 -38.85 30.51 16.24
N ARG A 1008 -37.92 29.55 16.26
CA ARG A 1008 -38.13 28.21 15.67
C ARG A 1008 -37.97 27.04 16.63
N LEU A 1009 -37.21 27.20 17.72
CA LEU A 1009 -36.88 26.08 18.62
C LEU A 1009 -37.52 26.20 20.00
N VAL A 1010 -37.74 27.42 20.49
CA VAL A 1010 -38.33 27.69 21.80
C VAL A 1010 -39.84 27.92 21.68
N ILE A 1011 -40.62 27.29 22.57
CA ILE A 1011 -42.03 27.62 22.78
C ILE A 1011 -42.15 28.48 24.04
N ASP A 1012 -42.76 29.65 23.87
CA ASP A 1012 -43.26 30.46 24.98
C ASP A 1012 -44.32 29.66 25.75
N LEU A 1013 -44.27 29.64 27.09
CA LEU A 1013 -45.19 28.89 27.96
C LEU A 1013 -46.68 29.14 27.66
N ASN A 1014 -47.01 30.26 26.98
CA ASN A 1014 -48.36 30.64 26.60
C ASN A 1014 -48.76 30.25 25.16
N LYS A 1015 -47.90 29.57 24.40
CA LYS A 1015 -48.14 29.17 23.00
C LYS A 1015 -48.08 27.65 22.82
N SER A 1016 -48.83 27.13 21.85
CA SER A 1016 -48.84 25.71 21.49
C SER A 1016 -47.83 25.33 20.40
N SER A 1017 -47.15 26.31 19.77
CA SER A 1017 -46.18 26.11 18.69
C SER A 1017 -45.16 27.25 18.61
N PRO A 1018 -43.97 27.03 18.00
CA PRO A 1018 -43.00 28.10 17.71
C PRO A 1018 -43.57 29.18 16.78
N ASN A 1019 -42.89 30.34 16.67
CA ASN A 1019 -43.32 31.44 15.79
C ASN A 1019 -43.18 31.09 14.30
N LYS A 1020 -42.18 30.28 13.94
CA LYS A 1020 -41.88 29.83 12.57
C LYS A 1020 -41.55 28.34 12.60
N SER A 1021 -41.83 27.62 11.52
CA SER A 1021 -41.43 26.22 11.38
C SER A 1021 -39.90 26.13 11.20
N LEU A 1022 -39.27 25.06 11.69
CA LEU A 1022 -37.86 24.74 11.43
C LEU A 1022 -37.56 24.66 9.93
N TYR A 1023 -38.50 24.11 9.14
CA TYR A 1023 -38.34 23.90 7.70
C TYR A 1023 -38.64 25.13 6.85
N ASP A 1024 -39.25 26.17 7.42
CA ASP A 1024 -39.48 27.42 6.69
C ASP A 1024 -38.17 27.93 6.08
N PRO A 1025 -38.21 28.49 4.85
CA PRO A 1025 -37.02 29.05 4.22
C PRO A 1025 -36.29 30.02 5.17
N ILE A 1026 -34.96 29.93 5.16
CA ILE A 1026 -34.09 30.90 5.83
C ILE A 1026 -33.70 31.93 4.76
N THR A 1027 -33.95 33.19 5.06
CA THR A 1027 -33.59 34.30 4.16
C THR A 1027 -32.09 34.33 3.97
N LYS A 1028 -31.63 34.40 2.71
CA LYS A 1028 -30.20 34.54 2.41
C LYS A 1028 -29.72 35.92 2.81
N ASN A 1029 -28.61 35.96 3.54
CA ASN A 1029 -27.93 37.18 3.89
C ASN A 1029 -27.25 37.82 2.68
N ASN A 1030 -26.64 36.99 1.81
CA ASN A 1030 -25.72 37.44 0.76
C ASN A 1030 -24.76 38.50 1.30
N ALA A 1031 -24.10 38.16 2.42
CA ALA A 1031 -23.26 39.09 3.17
C ALA A 1031 -22.23 39.76 2.23
N PRO A 1032 -22.24 41.09 2.09
CA PRO A 1032 -21.29 41.78 1.21
C PRO A 1032 -19.84 41.52 1.63
N THR A 1033 -18.98 41.29 0.64
CA THR A 1033 -17.53 41.08 0.79
C THR A 1033 -16.80 41.99 -0.19
N PHE A 1034 -15.46 41.95 -0.21
CA PHE A 1034 -14.69 42.70 -1.21
C PHE A 1034 -15.03 42.30 -2.65
N GLU A 1035 -15.43 41.05 -2.90
CA GLU A 1035 -15.85 40.62 -4.23
C GLU A 1035 -17.09 41.39 -4.71
N THR A 1036 -17.98 41.78 -3.79
CA THR A 1036 -19.18 42.58 -4.10
C THR A 1036 -18.84 43.94 -4.72
N LEU A 1037 -17.64 44.50 -4.48
CA LEU A 1037 -17.19 45.74 -5.15
C LEU A 1037 -17.13 45.58 -6.67
N TYR A 1038 -16.85 44.37 -7.15
CA TYR A 1038 -16.65 44.07 -8.55
C TYR A 1038 -17.91 43.49 -9.22
N GLU A 1039 -18.99 43.28 -8.47
CA GLU A 1039 -20.27 42.80 -8.99
C GLU A 1039 -21.07 43.91 -9.68
N VAL A 1040 -21.29 43.77 -10.99
CA VAL A 1040 -22.14 44.70 -11.75
C VAL A 1040 -23.62 44.28 -11.63
N LYS A 1041 -24.42 45.01 -10.85
CA LYS A 1041 -25.87 44.81 -10.79
C LYS A 1041 -26.53 45.21 -12.10
N ILE A 1042 -26.99 44.24 -12.89
CA ILE A 1042 -27.83 44.49 -14.08
C ILE A 1042 -29.29 44.64 -13.61
N SER A 1043 -29.88 45.82 -13.82
CA SER A 1043 -31.30 46.05 -13.61
C SER A 1043 -32.13 45.47 -14.78
N GLY A 1044 -33.10 44.59 -14.48
CA GLY A 1044 -34.21 44.24 -15.39
C GLY A 1044 -34.26 42.79 -15.92
N SER A 1045 -35.32 42.08 -15.52
CA SER A 1045 -36.04 40.99 -16.20
C SER A 1045 -35.32 40.06 -17.20
N ASP A 1046 -34.18 39.46 -16.87
CA ASP A 1046 -33.66 38.31 -17.64
C ASP A 1046 -32.74 37.42 -16.77
N LYS A 1047 -33.30 36.86 -15.69
CA LYS A 1047 -32.58 36.03 -14.69
C LYS A 1047 -32.02 34.70 -15.24
N ASP A 1048 -32.33 34.31 -16.48
CA ASP A 1048 -31.91 33.04 -17.10
C ASP A 1048 -30.80 33.17 -18.18
N LYS A 1049 -30.16 34.33 -18.33
CA LYS A 1049 -29.03 34.52 -19.28
C LYS A 1049 -27.64 34.65 -18.62
N THR A 1050 -27.54 34.36 -17.33
CA THR A 1050 -26.31 34.54 -16.55
C THR A 1050 -25.40 33.32 -16.58
N LYS A 1051 -24.59 33.23 -17.63
CA LYS A 1051 -23.23 32.68 -17.55
C LYS A 1051 -22.36 33.42 -18.56
N ILE A 1052 -21.67 34.46 -18.08
CA ILE A 1052 -20.48 35.05 -18.71
C ILE A 1052 -20.77 35.55 -20.15
N LEU A 1053 -21.46 36.69 -20.24
CA LEU A 1053 -21.78 37.34 -21.51
C LEU A 1053 -20.52 37.97 -22.14
N LYS A 1054 -19.87 37.20 -23.03
CA LYS A 1054 -19.36 37.61 -24.36
C LYS A 1054 -19.29 39.14 -24.61
N THR A 1055 -18.38 39.85 -23.96
CA THR A 1055 -18.13 41.28 -24.22
C THR A 1055 -17.63 41.51 -25.66
N ASP A 1056 -16.94 40.52 -26.24
CA ASP A 1056 -16.44 40.55 -27.62
C ASP A 1056 -17.55 40.71 -28.67
N ARG A 1057 -18.70 40.05 -28.46
CA ARG A 1057 -19.73 39.97 -29.50
C ARG A 1057 -20.52 41.28 -29.62
N ASN A 1058 -20.75 41.98 -28.52
CA ASN A 1058 -21.54 43.22 -28.50
C ASN A 1058 -20.77 44.43 -29.04
N ILE A 1059 -19.46 44.56 -28.77
CA ILE A 1059 -18.65 45.67 -29.32
C ILE A 1059 -18.47 45.48 -30.83
N LEU A 1060 -18.16 44.25 -31.27
CA LEU A 1060 -18.05 43.93 -32.70
C LEU A 1060 -19.41 44.10 -33.40
N GLN A 1061 -20.51 43.65 -32.79
CA GLN A 1061 -21.85 43.84 -33.33
C GLN A 1061 -22.25 45.33 -33.38
N ARG A 1062 -21.88 46.15 -32.39
CA ARG A 1062 -22.10 47.61 -32.41
C ARG A 1062 -21.27 48.30 -33.49
N LEU A 1063 -20.03 47.88 -33.72
CA LEU A 1063 -19.18 48.38 -34.81
C LEU A 1063 -19.77 48.01 -36.17
N ILE A 1064 -20.23 46.76 -36.34
CA ILE A 1064 -20.90 46.29 -37.57
C ILE A 1064 -22.23 47.03 -37.79
N ILE A 1065 -23.04 47.24 -36.75
CA ILE A 1065 -24.31 47.98 -36.85
C ILE A 1065 -24.06 49.48 -37.13
N ALA A 1066 -23.04 50.09 -36.52
CA ALA A 1066 -22.68 51.48 -36.78
C ALA A 1066 -22.18 51.67 -38.22
N TYR A 1067 -21.38 50.71 -38.72
CA TYR A 1067 -20.90 50.68 -40.10
C TYR A 1067 -22.05 50.44 -41.10
N ALA A 1068 -22.92 49.44 -40.84
CA ALA A 1068 -24.10 49.15 -41.65
C ALA A 1068 -25.14 50.28 -41.61
N GLY A 1069 -25.19 51.04 -40.51
CA GLY A 1069 -26.02 52.23 -40.33
C GLY A 1069 -25.42 53.52 -40.93
N GLY A 1070 -24.34 53.44 -41.72
CA GLY A 1070 -23.76 54.57 -42.44
C GLY A 1070 -22.91 55.53 -41.59
N ARG A 1071 -22.57 55.17 -40.35
CA ARG A 1071 -21.67 55.99 -39.53
C ARG A 1071 -20.22 55.76 -39.94
N LYS A 1072 -19.46 56.84 -40.07
CA LYS A 1072 -18.03 56.79 -40.39
C LYS A 1072 -17.27 56.28 -39.16
N VAL A 1073 -16.98 54.98 -39.14
CA VAL A 1073 -16.16 54.33 -38.10
C VAL A 1073 -14.78 54.07 -38.68
N ASP A 1074 -13.75 54.70 -38.11
CA ASP A 1074 -12.35 54.45 -38.49
C ASP A 1074 -11.88 53.12 -37.88
N LEU A 1075 -12.10 52.05 -38.64
CA LEU A 1075 -11.73 50.69 -38.22
C LEU A 1075 -10.22 50.53 -38.03
N ASP A 1076 -9.40 51.29 -38.75
CA ASP A 1076 -7.94 51.18 -38.65
C ASP A 1076 -7.44 51.70 -37.29
N THR A 1077 -8.05 52.76 -36.78
CA THR A 1077 -7.78 53.28 -35.43
C THR A 1077 -8.40 52.39 -34.35
N VAL A 1078 -9.64 51.92 -34.55
CA VAL A 1078 -10.36 51.08 -33.56
C VAL A 1078 -9.68 49.72 -33.36
N LEU A 1079 -9.18 49.10 -34.42
CA LEU A 1079 -8.49 47.80 -34.35
C LEU A 1079 -7.04 47.87 -33.85
N LYS A 1080 -6.49 49.08 -33.66
CA LYS A 1080 -5.18 49.27 -32.99
C LYS A 1080 -5.26 49.08 -31.47
N HIS A 1081 -6.47 49.05 -30.90
CA HIS A 1081 -6.71 48.89 -29.47
C HIS A 1081 -7.46 47.58 -29.18
N GLU A 1082 -7.21 46.96 -28.04
CA GLU A 1082 -7.99 45.79 -27.61
C GLU A 1082 -9.46 46.20 -27.43
N LEU A 1083 -10.38 45.51 -28.13
CA LEU A 1083 -11.83 45.77 -28.08
C LEU A 1083 -12.49 45.23 -26.81
N MET A 1084 -11.87 45.53 -25.67
CA MET A 1084 -12.21 45.05 -24.34
C MET A 1084 -12.36 46.23 -23.38
N PRO A 1085 -13.21 46.15 -22.34
CA PRO A 1085 -13.36 47.21 -21.34
C PRO A 1085 -12.08 47.51 -20.57
N VAL A 1086 -11.14 46.55 -20.53
CA VAL A 1086 -9.82 46.66 -19.91
C VAL A 1086 -8.77 45.92 -20.75
N PRO A 1087 -7.48 46.31 -20.69
CA PRO A 1087 -6.41 45.60 -21.38
C PRO A 1087 -6.23 44.21 -20.75
N LEU A 1088 -6.52 43.14 -21.49
CA LEU A 1088 -6.48 41.77 -20.93
C LEU A 1088 -5.06 41.32 -20.60
N ALA A 1089 -4.04 41.97 -21.14
CA ALA A 1089 -2.65 41.76 -20.74
C ALA A 1089 -2.34 42.25 -19.31
N LEU A 1090 -3.10 43.25 -18.82
CA LEU A 1090 -2.85 43.94 -17.55
C LEU A 1090 -3.96 43.72 -16.51
N ALA A 1091 -5.17 43.36 -16.95
CA ALA A 1091 -6.34 43.19 -16.11
C ALA A 1091 -7.18 41.96 -16.52
N ASN A 1092 -7.88 41.39 -15.54
CA ASN A 1092 -8.91 40.37 -15.73
C ASN A 1092 -10.19 41.03 -16.29
N VAL A 1093 -11.11 40.21 -16.81
CA VAL A 1093 -12.34 40.68 -17.48
C VAL A 1093 -13.27 41.48 -16.54
N ASN A 1094 -13.14 41.31 -15.23
CA ASN A 1094 -13.83 42.07 -14.18
C ASN A 1094 -13.16 43.41 -13.83
N GLY A 1095 -12.09 43.80 -14.52
CA GLY A 1095 -11.37 45.06 -14.32
C GLY A 1095 -10.26 45.03 -13.28
N THR A 1096 -10.10 43.93 -12.53
CA THR A 1096 -9.00 43.77 -11.56
C THR A 1096 -7.67 43.58 -12.28
N LEU A 1097 -6.57 44.17 -11.81
CA LEU A 1097 -5.25 43.95 -12.40
C LEU A 1097 -4.82 42.47 -12.30
N ARG A 1098 -4.16 41.94 -13.32
CA ARG A 1098 -3.59 40.59 -13.29
C ARG A 1098 -2.42 40.55 -12.30
N THR A 1099 -2.53 39.71 -11.29
CA THR A 1099 -1.40 39.31 -10.44
C THR A 1099 -0.71 38.11 -11.09
N GLY A 1100 0.35 38.37 -11.84
CA GLY A 1100 1.19 37.32 -12.43
C GLY A 1100 2.38 37.01 -11.53
N ASN A 1101 2.73 35.72 -11.40
CA ASN A 1101 3.98 35.28 -10.77
C ASN A 1101 5.18 35.60 -11.68
N LYS A 1102 5.57 36.88 -11.74
CA LYS A 1102 6.74 37.37 -12.47
C LYS A 1102 8.06 36.92 -11.87
N ALA A 1103 8.06 36.31 -10.66
CA ALA A 1103 9.27 35.73 -10.08
C ALA A 1103 9.88 34.69 -11.01
N ILE A 1104 9.07 33.92 -11.75
CA ILE A 1104 9.56 32.99 -12.78
C ILE A 1104 10.35 33.70 -13.88
N LEU A 1105 9.92 34.90 -14.31
CA LEU A 1105 10.64 35.65 -15.34
C LEU A 1105 11.94 36.26 -14.78
N ALA A 1106 11.93 36.73 -13.53
CA ALA A 1106 13.14 37.18 -12.85
C ALA A 1106 14.15 36.03 -12.71
N ASP A 1107 13.71 34.87 -12.23
CA ASP A 1107 14.53 33.65 -12.11
C ASP A 1107 15.09 33.19 -13.47
N VAL A 1108 14.31 33.29 -14.55
CA VAL A 1108 14.76 32.96 -15.91
C VAL A 1108 15.80 33.98 -16.43
N ILE A 1109 15.65 35.26 -16.10
CA ILE A 1109 16.58 36.32 -16.54
C ILE A 1109 17.88 36.29 -15.69
N THR A 1110 17.79 35.91 -14.41
CA THR A 1110 18.95 35.88 -13.49
C THR A 1110 19.62 34.52 -13.38
N ALA A 1111 19.04 33.45 -13.95
CA ALA A 1111 19.60 32.09 -13.92
C ALA A 1111 21.06 32.00 -14.41
N GLU A 1112 21.48 32.91 -15.27
CA GLU A 1112 22.84 32.96 -15.83
C GLU A 1112 23.62 34.24 -15.43
N VAL A 1113 23.11 35.04 -14.48
CA VAL A 1113 23.71 36.33 -14.10
C VAL A 1113 24.02 36.36 -12.60
N GLU A 1114 25.28 36.64 -12.23
CA GLU A 1114 25.63 36.95 -10.84
C GLU A 1114 25.01 38.30 -10.46
N CYS A 1115 24.04 38.29 -9.54
CA CYS A 1115 23.46 39.51 -8.96
C CYS A 1115 24.25 39.95 -7.72
N PRO A 1116 25.11 40.98 -7.81
CA PRO A 1116 25.82 41.49 -6.64
C PRO A 1116 24.86 42.25 -5.70
N ALA A 1117 25.13 42.18 -4.40
CA ALA A 1117 24.33 42.87 -3.37
C ALA A 1117 24.44 44.42 -3.45
N ASN A 1118 25.47 44.95 -4.10
CA ASN A 1118 25.66 46.36 -4.39
C ASN A 1118 26.08 46.53 -5.87
N ILE A 1119 25.52 47.52 -6.56
CA ILE A 1119 25.86 47.83 -7.94
C ILE A 1119 27.01 48.85 -7.94
N ASP A 1120 28.15 48.50 -8.52
CA ASP A 1120 29.23 49.47 -8.78
C ASP A 1120 28.91 50.22 -10.09
N PHE A 1121 28.40 51.44 -9.96
CA PHE A 1121 27.96 52.28 -11.08
C PHE A 1121 29.09 52.70 -12.04
N ASN A 1122 30.35 52.42 -11.70
CA ASN A 1122 31.50 52.74 -12.56
C ASN A 1122 31.77 51.71 -13.68
N LYS A 1123 31.03 50.59 -13.72
CA LYS A 1123 31.13 49.60 -14.81
C LYS A 1123 29.94 49.73 -15.76
N SER A 1124 30.21 49.95 -17.04
CA SER A 1124 29.24 50.17 -18.13
C SER A 1124 28.37 48.97 -18.51
N THR A 1125 28.27 47.95 -17.65
CA THR A 1125 27.57 46.68 -17.93
C THR A 1125 26.51 46.29 -16.89
N ALA A 1126 26.20 47.15 -15.91
CA ALA A 1126 25.17 46.87 -14.92
C ALA A 1126 23.75 47.21 -15.42
N CYS A 1127 22.77 46.34 -15.15
CA CYS A 1127 21.36 46.55 -15.48
C CYS A 1127 20.51 46.49 -14.19
N LEU A 1128 19.72 47.53 -13.93
CA LEU A 1128 18.75 47.57 -12.84
C LEU A 1128 17.40 47.06 -13.34
N VAL A 1129 16.96 45.91 -12.81
CA VAL A 1129 15.63 45.35 -13.12
C VAL A 1129 14.66 45.71 -12.00
N ILE A 1130 13.60 46.45 -12.34
CA ILE A 1130 12.52 46.81 -11.42
C ILE A 1130 11.26 46.10 -11.89
N ASP A 1131 10.62 45.33 -11.00
CA ASP A 1131 9.30 44.77 -11.33
C ASP A 1131 8.23 45.87 -11.30
N GLY A 1132 7.84 46.30 -12.49
CA GLY A 1132 6.83 47.33 -12.69
C GLY A 1132 5.47 46.95 -12.08
N GLN A 1133 5.05 45.68 -12.11
CA GLN A 1133 3.74 45.29 -11.59
C GLN A 1133 3.73 45.37 -10.06
N VAL A 1134 4.81 44.94 -9.44
CA VAL A 1134 5.03 45.09 -7.99
C VAL A 1134 5.00 46.55 -7.58
N ARG A 1135 5.61 47.42 -8.39
CA ARG A 1135 5.65 48.84 -8.08
C ARG A 1135 4.30 49.53 -8.33
N VAL A 1136 3.53 49.12 -9.33
CA VAL A 1136 2.13 49.57 -9.51
C VAL A 1136 1.30 49.18 -8.29
N ILE A 1137 1.41 47.94 -7.82
CA ILE A 1137 0.71 47.46 -6.62
C ILE A 1137 1.17 48.22 -5.35
N ALA A 1138 2.48 48.49 -5.22
CA ALA A 1138 3.03 49.22 -4.06
C ALA A 1138 2.67 50.71 -4.04
N VAL A 1139 2.52 51.34 -5.21
CA VAL A 1139 2.05 52.72 -5.35
C VAL A 1139 0.54 52.82 -5.08
N GLY A 1140 -0.22 51.76 -5.40
CA GLY A 1140 -1.67 51.73 -5.23
C GLY A 1140 -2.37 52.78 -6.09
N LYS A 1141 -3.62 53.13 -5.75
CA LYS A 1141 -4.33 54.28 -6.34
C LYS A 1141 -4.13 55.51 -5.44
N PRO A 1142 -3.32 56.51 -5.83
CA PRO A 1142 -3.16 57.74 -5.07
C PRO A 1142 -4.51 58.45 -4.90
N THR A 1143 -4.79 59.01 -3.72
CA THR A 1143 -6.04 59.72 -3.41
C THR A 1143 -6.36 60.87 -4.38
N ASN A 1144 -5.32 61.42 -5.03
CA ASN A 1144 -5.41 62.55 -5.94
C ASN A 1144 -5.51 62.13 -7.42
N ALA A 1145 -5.30 60.84 -7.72
CA ALA A 1145 -5.29 60.33 -9.08
C ALA A 1145 -6.71 60.04 -9.56
N LYS A 1146 -7.19 60.85 -10.52
CA LYS A 1146 -8.54 60.75 -11.10
C LYS A 1146 -8.55 60.06 -12.47
N THR A 1147 -7.40 60.00 -13.14
CA THR A 1147 -7.22 59.37 -14.45
C THR A 1147 -6.09 58.34 -14.46
N PHE A 1148 -6.04 57.46 -15.48
CA PHE A 1148 -4.90 56.58 -15.70
C PHE A 1148 -3.60 57.35 -15.97
N GLY A 1149 -3.68 58.57 -16.51
CA GLY A 1149 -2.53 59.47 -16.66
C GLY A 1149 -1.95 59.87 -15.31
N ASP A 1150 -2.80 60.26 -14.37
CA ASP A 1150 -2.37 60.66 -13.02
C ASP A 1150 -1.71 59.49 -12.26
N LEU A 1151 -2.25 58.27 -12.43
CA LEU A 1151 -1.66 57.06 -11.88
C LEU A 1151 -0.31 56.74 -12.53
N ALA A 1152 -0.20 56.92 -13.85
CA ALA A 1152 1.04 56.73 -14.58
C ALA A 1152 2.12 57.74 -14.15
N ASP A 1153 1.75 58.99 -13.88
CA ASP A 1153 2.67 60.03 -13.40
C ASP A 1153 3.18 59.71 -11.99
N GLU A 1154 2.32 59.29 -11.07
CA GLU A 1154 2.73 58.89 -9.72
C GLU A 1154 3.55 57.61 -9.71
N PHE A 1155 3.19 56.62 -10.53
CA PHE A 1155 4.01 55.44 -10.74
C PHE A 1155 5.40 55.81 -11.28
N THR A 1156 5.46 56.68 -12.28
CA THR A 1156 6.70 57.13 -12.91
C THR A 1156 7.58 57.90 -11.92
N LYS A 1157 7.02 58.85 -11.17
CA LYS A 1157 7.73 59.52 -10.06
C LYS A 1157 8.27 58.53 -9.05
N SER A 1158 7.46 57.52 -8.69
CA SER A 1158 7.90 56.49 -7.76
C SER A 1158 9.06 55.64 -8.31
N ILE A 1159 9.12 55.40 -9.63
CA ILE A 1159 10.25 54.71 -10.26
C ILE A 1159 11.48 55.62 -10.24
N TYR A 1160 11.35 56.89 -10.65
CA TYR A 1160 12.44 57.87 -10.64
C TYR A 1160 13.05 58.07 -9.26
N ASN A 1161 12.23 58.24 -8.23
CA ASN A 1161 12.70 58.36 -6.86
C ASN A 1161 13.47 57.12 -6.42
N ARG A 1162 12.99 55.92 -6.78
CA ARG A 1162 13.68 54.68 -6.43
C ARG A 1162 15.02 54.54 -7.15
N VAL A 1163 15.10 54.95 -8.42
CA VAL A 1163 16.35 54.99 -9.17
C VAL A 1163 17.31 56.00 -8.54
N LEU A 1164 16.84 57.19 -8.17
CA LEU A 1164 17.65 58.22 -7.50
C LEU A 1164 18.23 57.74 -6.17
N THR A 1165 17.42 57.13 -5.29
CA THR A 1165 17.89 56.57 -4.01
C THR A 1165 18.86 55.39 -4.16
N ILE A 1166 18.93 54.78 -5.34
CA ILE A 1166 19.84 53.67 -5.63
C ILE A 1166 21.14 54.19 -6.29
N VAL A 1167 21.08 55.35 -6.95
CA VAL A 1167 22.21 56.02 -7.61
C VAL A 1167 22.98 56.93 -6.65
N GLU A 1168 22.31 57.52 -5.65
CA GLU A 1168 22.91 58.15 -4.46
C GLU A 1168 23.41 57.10 -3.46
#